data_AF-A0A369UJG8-F1
#
_entry.id   AF-A0A369UJG8-F1
#
_cell.length_a   1.000
_cell.length_b   1.000
_cell.length_c   1.000
_cell.angle_alpha   90.00
_cell.angle_beta   90.00
_cell.angle_gamma   90.00
#
_symmetry.space_group_name_H-M   'P 1'
#
loop_
_entity.id
_entity.type
_entity.pdbx_description
1 polymer ?
#
loop_
_entity_poly.entity_id
_entity_poly.type
_entity_poly.pdbx_seq_one_letter_code
_entity_poly.pdbx_strand_id
1 'polypeptide(L)'
;MSNSGPHFHDMEVLLERIVHASREIVFFFGSALSFPEAPDAPGVPSVSGVLDLVEKALRDSPQAFTPVHQAQEPSDAYQIAFAQLQAFRGQDAANDVIRQAVIRARKPPASHSTKVEAPNWKDPELGKALDADLAGWYLRPSLKALGQLLANHPGRLGRTVLTTNFDPLIQVAVQTAGGGYSRTMLHADGTLGQTEGSGVQIVHLHGFWHGTDTLHVPAQIAQPRPNLKRSLERLLQNRTLVIMGSGGWDDIFMSSLSDLITDNELNPDILWAFHESGELEISHKYSRVLAKLGPAVARARAQFFAGIDLHEFFPHLLDRLKTSSDTDAQRHINELLEKFQELAPDLRHKIVAQIDPSLVERVETLQAKHDLLERELHDSRHGSRDRVSNLETQTERLAADLKQAQSALTSTRLALTSAAVKDLSWLTMIRTRLMPQQPGRVPFHNSKEVALRGYHAAAGAQRTVPILREVTWSLVSYVENGLHRGYKAAIIFKGDNFVPGVVVTHRRRGESGPPTANGDYFWHLPNIYFGDYLEVSAGDNEPEAPLSWRDYEFQVKNPEGHMSEWILFTYPFDDVFLENVRLDSFQAGADLLEAGKPGEAVEPLRKAYVFSDRMFGIAAPETLDKKAMWERALDEAALAKLRFRVGDRLKVVSGPNEGLSGAVERLLLRHVHAYLIKPIDDGDAFQASDEQVERDAAVISGLSA
;
A
#
# COMPACT_ATOMS: atom_id res chain seq x y z
N MET A 1 30.65 -28.15 -21.16
CA MET A 1 30.56 -27.79 -19.73
C MET A 1 29.36 -28.54 -19.17
N SER A 2 29.58 -29.42 -18.20
CA SER A 2 28.54 -30.31 -17.64
C SER A 2 27.43 -29.49 -17.00
N ASN A 3 26.19 -29.75 -17.43
CA ASN A 3 24.98 -29.14 -16.89
C ASN A 3 24.74 -29.72 -15.48
N SER A 4 25.35 -29.13 -14.45
CA SER A 4 25.06 -29.50 -13.06
C SER A 4 23.65 -29.04 -12.74
N GLY A 5 22.73 -29.99 -12.56
CA GLY A 5 21.37 -29.71 -12.11
C GLY A 5 21.33 -28.97 -10.77
N PRO A 6 20.16 -28.47 -10.35
CA PRO A 6 20.00 -27.82 -9.05
C PRO A 6 20.43 -28.76 -7.92
N HIS A 7 21.23 -28.25 -6.99
CA HIS A 7 21.67 -28.98 -5.81
C HIS A 7 20.59 -28.91 -4.72
N PHE A 8 20.27 -30.05 -4.10
CA PHE A 8 19.28 -30.15 -3.02
C PHE A 8 19.98 -30.41 -1.68
N HIS A 9 19.46 -29.81 -0.62
CA HIS A 9 19.93 -29.98 0.76
C HIS A 9 18.86 -30.67 1.62
N ASP A 10 19.25 -31.16 2.79
CA ASP A 10 18.34 -31.87 3.72
C ASP A 10 17.78 -30.95 4.82
N MET A 11 16.99 -31.56 5.71
CA MET A 11 16.35 -30.88 6.84
C MET A 11 17.35 -30.29 7.84
N GLU A 12 18.48 -30.96 8.09
CA GLU A 12 19.47 -30.49 9.06
C GLU A 12 20.13 -29.20 8.57
N VAL A 13 20.46 -29.12 7.27
CA VAL A 13 20.97 -27.88 6.67
C VAL A 13 19.93 -26.76 6.73
N LEU A 14 18.64 -27.06 6.51
CA LEU A 14 17.58 -26.06 6.61
C LEU A 14 17.44 -25.52 8.04
N LEU A 15 17.49 -26.40 9.05
CA LEU A 15 17.45 -26.03 10.46
C LEU A 15 18.62 -25.12 10.82
N GLU A 16 19.85 -25.50 10.47
CA GLU A 16 21.05 -24.66 10.67
C GLU A 16 20.90 -23.28 10.01
N ARG A 17 20.41 -23.26 8.76
CA ARG A 17 20.24 -22.02 8.00
C ARG A 17 19.26 -21.06 8.67
N ILE A 18 18.19 -21.59 9.27
CA ILE A 18 17.16 -20.79 9.96
C ILE A 18 17.63 -20.38 11.36
N VAL A 19 18.27 -21.29 12.10
CA VAL A 19 18.81 -20.99 13.44
C VAL A 19 19.85 -19.88 13.38
N HIS A 20 20.73 -19.91 12.38
CA HIS A 20 21.81 -18.93 12.20
C HIS A 20 21.47 -17.81 11.20
N ALA A 21 20.20 -17.61 10.86
CA ALA A 21 19.79 -16.54 9.97
C ALA A 21 20.13 -15.16 10.56
N SER A 22 20.92 -14.38 9.81
CA SER A 22 21.27 -12.99 10.16
C SER A 22 20.23 -11.96 9.67
N ARG A 23 19.29 -12.41 8.82
CA ARG A 23 18.23 -11.61 8.24
C ARG A 23 16.89 -12.04 8.82
N GLU A 24 15.96 -11.10 8.85
CA GLU A 24 14.58 -11.40 9.22
C GLU A 24 14.01 -12.46 8.27
N ILE A 25 13.37 -13.48 8.85
CA ILE A 25 12.72 -14.55 8.09
C ILE A 25 11.25 -14.18 7.84
N VAL A 26 10.78 -14.41 6.63
CA VAL A 26 9.36 -14.38 6.25
C VAL A 26 8.99 -15.78 5.80
N PHE A 27 7.96 -16.36 6.42
CA PHE A 27 7.44 -17.66 6.00
C PHE A 27 6.34 -17.50 4.95
N PHE A 28 6.34 -18.39 3.96
CA PHE A 28 5.23 -18.61 3.04
C PHE A 28 4.73 -20.05 3.18
N PHE A 29 3.44 -20.20 3.47
CA PHE A 29 2.80 -21.50 3.64
C PHE A 29 1.69 -21.76 2.63
N GLY A 30 1.78 -22.92 1.97
CA GLY A 30 0.66 -23.49 1.22
C GLY A 30 -0.18 -24.49 2.02
N SER A 31 -1.06 -25.20 1.33
CA SER A 31 -2.18 -25.95 1.92
C SER A 31 -1.76 -27.14 2.77
N ALA A 32 -0.58 -27.71 2.52
CA ALA A 32 -0.08 -28.86 3.27
C ALA A 32 -0.01 -28.61 4.79
N LEU A 33 0.22 -27.35 5.21
CA LEU A 33 0.26 -26.99 6.64
C LEU A 33 -1.02 -27.35 7.39
N SER A 34 -2.17 -27.32 6.70
CA SER A 34 -3.50 -27.49 7.29
C SER A 34 -4.06 -28.91 7.13
N PHE A 35 -3.31 -29.83 6.49
CA PHE A 35 -3.79 -31.18 6.22
C PHE A 35 -4.03 -32.00 7.49
N PRO A 36 -5.04 -32.89 7.48
CA PRO A 36 -5.30 -33.79 8.59
C PRO A 36 -4.17 -34.82 8.72
N GLU A 37 -3.88 -35.26 9.94
CA GLU A 37 -2.84 -36.26 10.23
C GLU A 37 -3.19 -37.66 9.69
N ALA A 38 -4.48 -37.94 9.55
CA ALA A 38 -5.04 -39.18 9.05
C ALA A 38 -6.39 -38.91 8.36
N PRO A 39 -6.93 -39.82 7.52
CA PRO A 39 -8.14 -39.60 6.72
C PRO A 39 -9.38 -39.10 7.49
N ASP A 40 -9.50 -39.44 8.77
CA ASP A 40 -10.62 -39.03 9.64
C ASP A 40 -10.20 -38.07 10.77
N ALA A 41 -8.93 -37.66 10.80
CA ALA A 41 -8.46 -36.68 11.77
C ALA A 41 -8.95 -35.27 11.39
N PRO A 42 -9.16 -34.38 12.38
CA PRO A 42 -9.45 -32.99 12.07
C PRO A 42 -8.34 -32.34 11.24
N GLY A 43 -8.73 -31.68 10.16
CA GLY A 43 -7.85 -30.89 9.30
C GLY A 43 -8.61 -30.35 8.09
N VAL A 44 -7.97 -29.47 7.33
CA VAL A 44 -8.50 -29.01 6.04
C VAL A 44 -8.20 -30.08 5.00
N PRO A 45 -9.21 -30.61 4.28
CA PRO A 45 -9.00 -31.66 3.29
C PRO A 45 -7.94 -31.29 2.23
N SER A 46 -7.22 -32.30 1.76
CA SER A 46 -6.37 -32.18 0.59
C SER A 46 -7.19 -31.89 -0.67
N VAL A 47 -6.51 -31.66 -1.79
CA VAL A 47 -7.16 -31.44 -3.10
C VAL A 47 -8.24 -32.47 -3.39
N SER A 48 -7.95 -33.76 -3.19
CA SER A 48 -8.94 -34.84 -3.40
C SER A 48 -10.20 -34.67 -2.56
N GLY A 49 -10.05 -34.38 -1.26
CA GLY A 49 -11.22 -34.21 -0.39
C GLY A 49 -12.02 -32.93 -0.65
N VAL A 50 -11.38 -31.90 -1.22
CA VAL A 50 -12.10 -30.72 -1.72
C VAL A 50 -12.83 -31.03 -3.03
N LEU A 51 -12.25 -31.82 -3.93
CA LEU A 51 -12.93 -32.26 -5.15
C LEU A 51 -14.22 -33.03 -4.82
N ASP A 52 -14.20 -33.90 -3.82
CA ASP A 52 -15.41 -34.61 -3.35
C ASP A 52 -16.52 -33.64 -2.89
N LEU A 53 -16.14 -32.52 -2.25
CA LEU A 53 -17.09 -31.48 -1.83
C LEU A 53 -17.67 -30.74 -3.03
N VAL A 54 -16.85 -30.44 -4.04
CA VAL A 54 -17.31 -29.80 -5.28
C VAL A 54 -18.24 -30.73 -6.06
N GLU A 55 -17.88 -32.00 -6.20
CA GLU A 55 -18.71 -33.00 -6.88
C GLU A 55 -20.07 -33.15 -6.17
N LYS A 56 -20.07 -33.21 -4.83
CA LYS A 56 -21.29 -33.23 -4.04
C LYS A 56 -22.15 -31.97 -4.24
N ALA A 57 -21.54 -30.80 -4.37
CA ALA A 57 -22.24 -29.55 -4.65
C ALA A 57 -22.84 -29.50 -6.07
N LEU A 58 -22.29 -30.26 -7.01
CA LEU A 58 -22.74 -30.39 -8.39
C LEU A 58 -23.48 -31.71 -8.68
N ARG A 59 -23.93 -32.44 -7.65
CA ARG A 59 -24.57 -33.77 -7.79
C ARG A 59 -25.80 -33.78 -8.71
N ASP A 60 -26.49 -32.66 -8.82
CA ASP A 60 -27.66 -32.45 -9.67
C ASP A 60 -27.29 -32.00 -11.10
N SER A 61 -26.00 -31.84 -11.38
CA SER A 61 -25.43 -31.56 -12.71
C SER A 61 -24.15 -32.40 -12.95
N PRO A 62 -24.22 -33.75 -12.97
CA PRO A 62 -23.03 -34.62 -13.04
C PRO A 62 -22.12 -34.36 -14.25
N GLN A 63 -22.71 -33.92 -15.37
CA GLN A 63 -21.99 -33.57 -16.60
C GLN A 63 -20.95 -32.46 -16.37
N ALA A 64 -21.19 -31.57 -15.41
CA ALA A 64 -20.28 -30.46 -15.07
C ALA A 64 -18.95 -30.96 -14.49
N PHE A 65 -18.91 -32.16 -13.92
CA PHE A 65 -17.71 -32.72 -13.31
C PHE A 65 -16.90 -33.60 -14.27
N THR A 66 -17.44 -33.92 -15.46
CA THR A 66 -16.74 -34.73 -16.48
C THR A 66 -15.35 -34.18 -16.85
N PRO A 67 -15.14 -32.87 -17.05
CA PRO A 67 -13.81 -32.32 -17.35
C PRO A 67 -12.82 -32.50 -16.20
N VAL A 68 -13.29 -32.57 -14.95
CA VAL A 68 -12.45 -32.77 -13.76
C VAL A 68 -11.87 -34.19 -13.76
N HIS A 69 -12.68 -35.20 -14.09
CA HIS A 69 -12.21 -36.59 -14.21
C HIS A 69 -11.21 -36.82 -15.35
N GLN A 70 -11.16 -35.91 -16.32
CA GLN A 70 -10.25 -35.98 -17.47
C GLN A 70 -8.91 -35.27 -17.22
N ALA A 71 -8.77 -34.54 -16.11
CA ALA A 71 -7.54 -33.85 -15.77
C ALA A 71 -6.42 -34.84 -15.42
N GLN A 72 -5.22 -34.61 -15.95
CA GLN A 72 -4.06 -35.48 -15.70
C GLN A 72 -3.35 -35.15 -14.38
N GLU A 73 -3.34 -33.86 -14.00
CA GLU A 73 -2.67 -33.38 -12.80
C GLU A 73 -3.69 -32.97 -11.72
N PRO A 74 -3.47 -33.29 -10.43
CA PRO A 74 -4.38 -32.91 -9.34
C PRO A 74 -4.60 -31.40 -9.22
N SER A 75 -3.57 -30.60 -9.52
CA SER A 75 -3.66 -29.14 -9.51
C SER A 75 -4.61 -28.62 -10.58
N ASP A 76 -4.57 -29.20 -11.78
CA ASP A 76 -5.46 -28.84 -12.89
C ASP A 76 -6.90 -29.26 -12.57
N ALA A 77 -7.07 -30.47 -12.02
CA ALA A 77 -8.37 -30.98 -11.57
C ALA A 77 -9.04 -30.00 -10.60
N TYR A 78 -8.29 -29.46 -9.63
CA TYR A 78 -8.79 -28.46 -8.69
C TYR A 78 -9.29 -27.19 -9.40
N GLN A 79 -8.47 -26.60 -10.26
CA GLN A 79 -8.83 -25.36 -10.96
C GLN A 79 -10.02 -25.55 -11.90
N ILE A 80 -10.07 -26.68 -12.60
CA ILE A 80 -11.21 -27.05 -13.46
C ILE A 80 -12.48 -27.23 -12.62
N ALA A 81 -12.40 -27.92 -11.48
CA ALA A 81 -13.55 -28.14 -10.61
C ALA A 81 -14.14 -26.83 -10.09
N PHE A 82 -13.30 -25.89 -9.64
CA PHE A 82 -13.78 -24.58 -9.19
C PHE A 82 -14.30 -23.71 -10.34
N ALA A 83 -13.72 -23.80 -11.54
CA ALA A 83 -14.27 -23.12 -12.71
C ALA A 83 -15.68 -23.65 -13.07
N GLN A 84 -15.88 -24.96 -13.00
CA GLN A 84 -17.19 -25.58 -13.21
C GLN A 84 -18.18 -25.18 -12.11
N LEU A 85 -17.75 -25.21 -10.83
CA LEU A 85 -18.60 -24.80 -9.72
C LEU A 85 -19.05 -23.35 -9.85
N GLN A 86 -18.12 -22.43 -10.17
CA GLN A 86 -18.42 -21.02 -10.39
C GLN A 86 -19.36 -20.81 -11.58
N ALA A 87 -19.15 -21.53 -12.69
CA ALA A 87 -20.00 -21.43 -13.86
C ALA A 87 -21.44 -21.91 -13.61
N PHE A 88 -21.61 -22.99 -12.85
CA PHE A 88 -22.91 -23.61 -12.61
C PHE A 88 -23.66 -23.06 -11.39
N ARG A 89 -22.95 -22.53 -10.39
CA ARG A 89 -23.52 -22.15 -9.08
C ARG A 89 -23.01 -20.80 -8.54
N GLY A 90 -22.07 -20.14 -9.21
CA GLY A 90 -21.53 -18.84 -8.83
C GLY A 90 -20.43 -18.89 -7.75
N GLN A 91 -19.89 -17.72 -7.42
CA GLN A 91 -18.79 -17.55 -6.45
C GLN A 91 -19.21 -17.93 -5.01
N ASP A 92 -20.46 -17.67 -4.62
CA ASP A 92 -20.95 -18.03 -3.28
C ASP A 92 -20.89 -19.53 -3.01
N ALA A 93 -21.18 -20.36 -4.02
CA ALA A 93 -21.08 -21.81 -3.90
C ALA A 93 -19.62 -22.28 -3.74
N ALA A 94 -18.66 -21.61 -4.39
CA ALA A 94 -17.24 -21.84 -4.17
C ALA A 94 -16.84 -21.50 -2.74
N ASN A 95 -17.25 -20.33 -2.24
CA ASN A 95 -17.02 -19.91 -0.86
C ASN A 95 -17.62 -20.93 0.15
N ASP A 96 -18.83 -21.46 -0.11
CA ASP A 96 -19.48 -22.46 0.74
C ASP A 96 -18.74 -23.80 0.78
N VAL A 97 -18.20 -24.27 -0.35
CA VAL A 97 -17.35 -25.46 -0.39
C VAL A 97 -16.10 -25.27 0.48
N ILE A 98 -15.46 -24.09 0.40
CA ILE A 98 -14.30 -23.78 1.24
C ILE A 98 -14.67 -23.71 2.72
N ARG A 99 -15.80 -23.11 3.09
CA ARG A 99 -16.27 -23.12 4.48
C ARG A 99 -16.47 -24.54 5.01
N GLN A 100 -17.07 -25.41 4.20
CA GLN A 100 -17.25 -26.82 4.55
C GLN A 100 -15.90 -27.54 4.72
N ALA A 101 -14.92 -27.24 3.87
CA ALA A 101 -13.57 -27.79 3.98
C ALA A 101 -12.87 -27.32 5.26
N VAL A 102 -12.89 -26.02 5.56
CA VAL A 102 -12.22 -25.43 6.73
C VAL A 102 -12.80 -25.92 8.05
N ILE A 103 -14.12 -26.09 8.15
CA ILE A 103 -14.78 -26.55 9.38
C ILE A 103 -14.37 -27.98 9.77
N ARG A 104 -13.91 -28.81 8.82
CA ARG A 104 -13.37 -30.14 9.14
C ARG A 104 -12.08 -30.09 9.98
N ALA A 105 -11.42 -28.93 10.08
CA ALA A 105 -10.31 -28.72 11.01
C ALA A 105 -10.73 -28.49 12.46
N ARG A 106 -12.04 -28.41 12.75
CA ARG A 106 -12.53 -28.32 14.11
C ARG A 106 -12.55 -29.68 14.80
N LYS A 107 -12.38 -29.68 16.12
CA LYS A 107 -12.52 -30.89 16.93
C LYS A 107 -13.97 -31.38 16.86
N PRO A 108 -14.20 -32.69 16.84
CA PRO A 108 -15.55 -33.23 16.94
C PRO A 108 -16.18 -32.76 18.28
N PRO A 109 -17.47 -32.40 18.28
CA PRO A 109 -18.16 -31.99 19.49
C PRO A 109 -18.05 -33.11 20.54
N ALA A 110 -17.68 -32.76 21.77
CA ALA A 110 -17.66 -33.71 22.87
C ALA A 110 -19.06 -34.30 23.02
N SER A 111 -19.15 -35.63 22.96
CA SER A 111 -20.40 -36.38 23.08
C SER A 111 -21.25 -35.82 24.23
N HIS A 112 -22.48 -35.41 23.91
CA HIS A 112 -23.58 -34.92 24.78
C HIS A 112 -23.94 -33.42 24.63
N SER A 113 -24.49 -33.03 23.48
CA SER A 113 -25.64 -32.10 23.47
C SER A 113 -26.36 -32.15 22.12
N THR A 114 -27.68 -32.36 22.20
CA THR A 114 -28.79 -31.95 21.30
C THR A 114 -28.46 -31.66 19.83
N LYS A 115 -29.24 -32.28 18.91
CA LYS A 115 -29.35 -31.93 17.48
C LYS A 115 -29.21 -30.42 17.27
N VAL A 116 -27.99 -29.96 16.98
CA VAL A 116 -27.72 -28.56 16.62
C VAL A 116 -28.24 -28.41 15.21
N GLU A 117 -29.19 -27.50 15.00
CA GLU A 117 -29.61 -27.11 13.65
C GLU A 117 -28.36 -26.77 12.83
N ALA A 118 -28.34 -27.17 11.55
CA ALA A 118 -27.21 -26.88 10.67
C ALA A 118 -26.87 -25.38 10.76
N PRO A 119 -25.62 -25.00 11.06
CA PRO A 119 -25.23 -23.60 11.20
C PRO A 119 -25.75 -22.78 10.02
N ASN A 120 -26.22 -21.56 10.26
CA ASN A 120 -26.54 -20.68 9.13
C ASN A 120 -25.22 -20.11 8.58
N TRP A 121 -24.64 -20.78 7.58
CA TRP A 121 -23.38 -20.37 6.94
C TRP A 121 -23.42 -18.98 6.29
N LYS A 122 -24.62 -18.40 6.12
CA LYS A 122 -24.80 -17.03 5.61
C LYS A 122 -24.67 -15.96 6.69
N ASP A 123 -24.56 -16.34 7.97
CA ASP A 123 -24.32 -15.39 9.06
C ASP A 123 -22.84 -14.94 9.06
N PRO A 124 -22.55 -13.65 8.77
CA PRO A 124 -21.19 -13.15 8.76
C PRO A 124 -20.50 -13.15 10.14
N GLU A 125 -21.27 -13.21 11.24
CA GLU A 125 -20.70 -13.24 12.60
C GLU A 125 -20.30 -14.65 13.04
N LEU A 126 -20.88 -15.69 12.43
CA LEU A 126 -20.54 -17.09 12.75
C LEU A 126 -19.06 -17.38 12.50
N GLY A 127 -18.50 -16.90 11.38
CA GLY A 127 -17.08 -17.09 11.06
C GLY A 127 -16.15 -16.46 12.10
N LYS A 128 -16.48 -15.24 12.55
CA LYS A 128 -15.71 -14.54 13.60
C LYS A 128 -15.84 -15.24 14.95
N ALA A 129 -17.04 -15.69 15.31
CA ALA A 129 -17.26 -16.44 16.55
C ALA A 129 -16.47 -17.76 16.55
N LEU A 130 -16.42 -18.45 15.41
CA LEU A 130 -15.64 -19.68 15.25
C LEU A 130 -14.14 -19.41 15.30
N ASP A 131 -13.63 -18.35 14.66
CA ASP A 131 -12.22 -17.94 14.78
C ASP A 131 -11.81 -17.69 16.24
N ALA A 132 -12.69 -17.08 17.04
CA ALA A 132 -12.45 -16.78 18.45
C ALA A 132 -12.54 -18.01 19.38
N ASP A 133 -13.17 -19.10 18.94
CA ASP A 133 -13.22 -20.36 19.69
C ASP A 133 -11.92 -21.18 19.52
N LEU A 134 -10.86 -20.71 20.18
CA LEU A 134 -9.54 -21.34 20.14
C LEU A 134 -9.56 -22.81 20.58
N ALA A 135 -10.42 -23.16 21.54
CA ALA A 135 -10.53 -24.52 22.06
C ALA A 135 -11.17 -25.48 21.05
N GLY A 136 -12.09 -24.98 20.22
CA GLY A 136 -12.81 -25.75 19.21
C GLY A 136 -11.97 -26.16 17.99
N TRP A 137 -10.87 -25.48 17.70
CA TRP A 137 -9.97 -25.84 16.60
C TRP A 137 -9.00 -26.94 17.00
N TYR A 138 -8.71 -27.84 16.06
CA TYR A 138 -7.64 -28.81 16.22
C TYR A 138 -6.32 -28.23 15.72
N LEU A 139 -5.33 -28.18 16.61
CA LEU A 139 -3.96 -27.80 16.26
C LEU A 139 -3.06 -29.01 16.42
N ARG A 140 -2.55 -29.51 15.30
CA ARG A 140 -1.51 -30.55 15.28
C ARG A 140 -0.19 -30.05 15.88
N PRO A 141 0.74 -30.94 16.29
CA PRO A 141 1.98 -30.54 16.96
C PRO A 141 2.79 -29.49 16.20
N SER A 142 2.85 -29.57 14.87
CA SER A 142 3.56 -28.60 14.04
C SER A 142 2.92 -27.21 14.02
N LEU A 143 1.59 -27.12 13.96
CA LEU A 143 0.89 -25.83 14.10
C LEU A 143 1.11 -25.23 15.49
N LYS A 144 1.05 -26.05 16.55
CA LYS A 144 1.38 -25.59 17.92
C LYS A 144 2.81 -25.07 18.01
N ALA A 145 3.77 -25.81 17.44
CA ALA A 145 5.16 -25.41 17.43
C ALA A 145 5.37 -24.11 16.64
N LEU A 146 4.74 -23.98 15.45
CA LEU A 146 4.76 -22.75 14.66
C LEU A 146 4.16 -21.56 15.45
N GLY A 147 3.02 -21.75 16.11
CA GLY A 147 2.42 -20.71 16.95
C GLY A 147 3.36 -20.24 18.07
N GLN A 148 4.02 -21.18 18.76
CA GLN A 148 5.03 -20.88 19.78
C GLN A 148 6.26 -20.18 19.20
N LEU A 149 6.74 -20.62 18.04
CA LEU A 149 7.86 -20.00 17.35
C LEU A 149 7.57 -18.54 17.00
N LEU A 150 6.40 -18.28 16.41
CA LEU A 150 5.96 -16.94 16.02
C LEU A 150 5.67 -16.03 17.23
N ALA A 151 5.13 -16.58 18.32
CA ALA A 151 4.88 -15.83 19.55
C ALA A 151 6.16 -15.50 20.32
N ASN A 152 7.11 -16.44 20.39
CA ASN A 152 8.28 -16.34 21.28
C ASN A 152 9.54 -15.80 20.60
N HIS A 153 9.63 -15.85 19.26
CA HIS A 153 10.82 -15.41 18.51
C HIS A 153 10.54 -14.36 17.41
N PRO A 154 9.71 -13.32 17.66
CA PRO A 154 9.28 -12.36 16.62
C PRO A 154 10.41 -11.50 16.05
N GLY A 155 11.55 -11.39 16.74
CA GLY A 155 12.72 -10.65 16.25
C GLY A 155 13.50 -11.38 15.15
N ARG A 156 13.55 -12.72 15.18
CA ARG A 156 14.30 -13.55 14.22
C ARG A 156 13.39 -14.12 13.12
N LEU A 157 12.26 -14.68 13.52
CA LEU A 157 11.30 -15.34 12.60
C LEU A 157 10.34 -14.36 11.91
N GLY A 158 10.68 -13.07 11.99
CA GLY A 158 9.94 -11.96 11.42
C GLY A 158 8.57 -11.75 12.05
N ARG A 159 7.94 -10.66 11.62
CA ARG A 159 6.59 -10.28 12.05
C ARG A 159 5.54 -10.52 10.98
N THR A 160 5.87 -11.21 9.89
CA THR A 160 4.95 -11.43 8.78
C THR A 160 4.99 -12.87 8.29
N VAL A 161 3.82 -13.47 8.15
CA VAL A 161 3.59 -14.78 7.53
C VAL A 161 2.68 -14.59 6.33
N LEU A 162 3.09 -15.14 5.19
CA LEU A 162 2.30 -15.19 3.98
C LEU A 162 1.67 -16.59 3.85
N THR A 163 0.43 -16.65 3.40
CA THR A 163 -0.23 -17.93 3.14
C THR A 163 -1.25 -17.82 2.01
N THR A 164 -1.43 -18.92 1.29
CA THR A 164 -2.53 -19.11 0.34
C THR A 164 -3.69 -19.89 0.94
N ASN A 165 -3.58 -20.29 2.21
CA ASN A 165 -4.61 -21.07 2.89
C ASN A 165 -5.79 -20.17 3.24
N PHE A 166 -6.99 -20.72 3.31
CA PHE A 166 -8.20 -19.96 3.65
C PHE A 166 -8.54 -20.04 5.15
N ASP A 167 -7.98 -21.01 5.86
CA ASP A 167 -8.32 -21.36 7.24
C ASP A 167 -7.66 -20.43 8.28
N PRO A 168 -8.16 -20.42 9.53
CA PRO A 168 -7.61 -19.59 10.61
C PRO A 168 -6.51 -20.27 11.44
N LEU A 169 -5.96 -21.42 11.02
CA LEU A 169 -5.20 -22.27 11.95
C LEU A 169 -3.89 -21.63 12.43
N ILE A 170 -3.24 -20.80 11.60
CA ILE A 170 -2.03 -20.05 12.00
C ILE A 170 -2.38 -19.03 13.09
N GLN A 171 -3.48 -18.29 12.93
CA GLN A 171 -3.98 -17.32 13.90
C GLN A 171 -4.29 -17.99 15.24
N VAL A 172 -5.05 -19.09 15.17
CA VAL A 172 -5.45 -19.85 16.35
C VAL A 172 -4.22 -20.41 17.06
N ALA A 173 -3.22 -20.89 16.32
CA ALA A 173 -1.96 -21.35 16.90
C ALA A 173 -1.18 -20.24 17.62
N VAL A 174 -1.05 -19.06 17.01
CA VAL A 174 -0.38 -17.90 17.62
C VAL A 174 -1.10 -17.48 18.90
N GLN A 175 -2.43 -17.34 18.88
CA GLN A 175 -3.20 -16.97 20.07
C GLN A 175 -3.16 -18.04 21.16
N THR A 176 -3.22 -19.33 20.79
CA THR A 176 -3.09 -20.44 21.76
C THR A 176 -1.73 -20.43 22.45
N ALA A 177 -0.68 -19.95 21.77
CA ALA A 177 0.64 -19.75 22.35
C ALA A 177 0.79 -18.44 23.15
N GLY A 178 -0.27 -17.64 23.29
CA GLY A 178 -0.26 -16.35 23.99
C GLY A 178 0.26 -15.17 23.16
N GLY A 179 0.48 -15.36 21.85
CA GLY A 179 0.91 -14.30 20.94
C GLY A 179 -0.26 -13.46 20.40
N GLY A 180 0.04 -12.24 19.98
CA GLY A 180 -0.88 -11.39 19.21
C GLY A 180 -0.71 -11.58 17.70
N TYR A 181 -1.76 -11.32 16.93
CA TYR A 181 -1.67 -11.24 15.46
C TYR A 181 -2.53 -10.12 14.89
N SER A 182 -2.19 -9.70 13.67
CA SER A 182 -3.06 -8.95 12.77
C SER A 182 -3.29 -9.76 11.49
N ARG A 183 -4.47 -9.65 10.88
CA ARG A 183 -4.82 -10.43 9.69
C ARG A 183 -5.09 -9.51 8.50
N THR A 184 -4.46 -9.80 7.37
CA THR A 184 -4.74 -9.13 6.10
C THR A 184 -5.32 -10.16 5.13
N MET A 185 -6.47 -9.86 4.53
CA MET A 185 -7.21 -10.77 3.64
C MET A 185 -7.32 -10.14 2.25
N LEU A 186 -6.74 -10.77 1.24
CA LEU A 186 -6.68 -10.23 -0.12
C LEU A 186 -7.49 -11.11 -1.07
N HIS A 187 -8.62 -10.57 -1.55
CA HIS A 187 -9.43 -11.15 -2.64
C HIS A 187 -9.37 -10.33 -3.93
N ALA A 188 -8.62 -9.22 -3.91
CA ALA A 188 -8.35 -8.31 -5.03
C ALA A 188 -6.96 -7.69 -4.86
N ASP A 189 -6.60 -6.71 -5.71
CA ASP A 189 -5.38 -5.92 -5.48
C ASP A 189 -5.49 -5.10 -4.18
N GLY A 190 -4.36 -4.93 -3.48
CA GLY A 190 -4.31 -4.28 -2.18
C GLY A 190 -2.90 -4.21 -1.63
N THR A 191 -2.69 -3.48 -0.54
CA THR A 191 -1.36 -3.36 0.09
C THR A 191 -1.28 -4.12 1.40
N LEU A 192 -0.10 -4.66 1.73
CA LEU A 192 0.12 -5.35 3.01
C LEU A 192 0.06 -4.38 4.20
N GLY A 193 0.23 -3.07 3.98
CA GLY A 193 0.20 -2.06 5.03
C GLY A 193 -1.20 -1.59 5.46
N GLN A 194 -2.28 -2.14 4.90
CA GLN A 194 -3.65 -1.72 5.24
C GLN A 194 -4.09 -2.12 6.64
N THR A 195 -3.39 -3.05 7.28
CA THR A 195 -3.72 -3.56 8.61
C THR A 195 -2.59 -3.22 9.58
N GLU A 196 -2.81 -2.24 10.45
CA GLU A 196 -1.92 -1.95 11.58
C GLU A 196 -2.41 -2.71 12.83
N GLY A 197 -1.51 -3.40 13.51
CA GLY A 197 -1.84 -4.16 14.71
C GLY A 197 -0.60 -4.70 15.44
N SER A 198 -0.75 -4.97 16.73
CA SER A 198 0.30 -5.61 17.53
C SER A 198 0.41 -7.10 17.23
N GLY A 199 1.63 -7.64 17.25
CA GLY A 199 1.88 -9.07 17.02
C GLY A 199 2.43 -9.40 15.63
N VAL A 200 2.15 -10.63 15.18
CA VAL A 200 2.54 -11.18 13.87
C VAL A 200 1.43 -10.90 12.85
N GLN A 201 1.78 -10.32 11.72
CA GLN A 201 0.88 -10.14 10.59
C GLN A 201 0.76 -11.45 9.82
N ILE A 202 -0.47 -11.93 9.64
CA ILE A 202 -0.78 -13.11 8.83
C ILE A 202 -1.57 -12.66 7.60
N VAL A 203 -0.99 -12.88 6.42
CA VAL A 203 -1.51 -12.39 5.14
C VAL A 203 -2.05 -13.55 4.32
N HIS A 204 -3.34 -13.53 4.04
CA HIS A 204 -4.01 -14.48 3.14
C HIS A 204 -4.12 -13.91 1.73
N LEU A 205 -3.33 -14.45 0.80
CA LEU A 205 -3.18 -13.90 -0.55
C LEU A 205 -4.34 -14.22 -1.50
N HIS A 206 -5.13 -15.25 -1.18
CA HIS A 206 -6.21 -15.77 -2.04
C HIS A 206 -7.60 -15.62 -1.39
N GLY A 207 -7.73 -14.80 -0.36
CA GLY A 207 -8.95 -14.62 0.42
C GLY A 207 -8.95 -15.47 1.69
N PHE A 208 -10.05 -15.40 2.41
CA PHE A 208 -10.25 -16.04 3.71
C PHE A 208 -11.60 -16.75 3.75
N TRP A 209 -11.73 -17.79 4.57
CA TRP A 209 -12.90 -18.68 4.57
C TRP A 209 -14.23 -17.99 4.91
N HIS A 210 -14.20 -16.79 5.50
CA HIS A 210 -15.35 -15.89 5.63
C HIS A 210 -14.94 -14.43 5.38
N GLY A 211 -15.95 -13.58 5.12
CA GLY A 211 -15.77 -12.13 4.96
C GLY A 211 -15.17 -11.66 3.63
N THR A 212 -14.68 -12.57 2.78
CA THR A 212 -14.13 -12.28 1.44
C THR A 212 -14.43 -13.42 0.47
N ASP A 213 -14.32 -13.15 -0.83
CA ASP A 213 -14.27 -14.21 -1.84
C ASP A 213 -12.95 -14.98 -1.79
N THR A 214 -13.03 -16.29 -2.04
CA THR A 214 -11.85 -17.16 -2.18
C THR A 214 -11.48 -17.34 -3.65
N LEU A 215 -10.19 -17.22 -3.97
CA LEU A 215 -9.66 -17.22 -5.33
C LEU A 215 -9.10 -18.60 -5.68
N HIS A 216 -9.59 -19.19 -6.77
CA HIS A 216 -9.27 -20.59 -7.14
C HIS A 216 -8.81 -20.76 -8.58
N VAL A 217 -9.40 -20.01 -9.51
CA VAL A 217 -9.20 -20.22 -10.94
C VAL A 217 -8.12 -19.30 -11.51
N PRO A 218 -7.44 -19.67 -12.62
CA PRO A 218 -6.41 -18.84 -13.26
C PRO A 218 -6.83 -17.39 -13.48
N ALA A 219 -8.07 -17.17 -13.96
CA ALA A 219 -8.62 -15.84 -14.20
C ALA A 219 -8.77 -14.97 -12.93
N GLN A 220 -8.71 -15.56 -11.73
CA GLN A 220 -8.74 -14.87 -10.43
C GLN A 220 -7.31 -14.71 -9.86
N ILE A 221 -6.51 -15.77 -9.90
CA ILE A 221 -5.18 -15.79 -9.27
C ILE A 221 -4.09 -15.06 -10.08
N ALA A 222 -4.25 -14.98 -11.41
CA ALA A 222 -3.32 -14.31 -12.32
C ALA A 222 -3.72 -12.86 -12.65
N GLN A 223 -4.80 -12.32 -12.06
CA GLN A 223 -5.17 -10.92 -12.29
C GLN A 223 -4.03 -9.98 -11.86
N PRO A 224 -3.79 -8.88 -12.60
CA PRO A 224 -2.80 -7.89 -12.20
C PRO A 224 -3.12 -7.31 -10.81
N ARG A 225 -2.18 -7.44 -9.88
CA ARG A 225 -2.26 -6.84 -8.53
C ARG A 225 -1.00 -6.01 -8.22
N PRO A 226 -0.83 -4.85 -8.89
CA PRO A 226 0.40 -4.05 -8.79
C PRO A 226 0.68 -3.53 -7.38
N ASN A 227 -0.35 -3.24 -6.58
CA ASN A 227 -0.16 -2.79 -5.20
C ASN A 227 0.32 -3.93 -4.28
N LEU A 228 -0.19 -5.13 -4.49
CA LEU A 228 0.27 -6.31 -3.77
C LEU A 228 1.71 -6.64 -4.13
N LYS A 229 2.02 -6.65 -5.43
CA LYS A 229 3.38 -6.87 -5.94
C LYS A 229 4.38 -5.91 -5.28
N ARG A 230 4.11 -4.60 -5.32
CA ARG A 230 4.98 -3.59 -4.67
C ARG A 230 5.11 -3.80 -3.16
N SER A 231 4.06 -4.27 -2.50
CA SER A 231 4.09 -4.56 -1.08
C SER A 231 4.95 -5.80 -0.76
N LEU A 232 4.89 -6.83 -1.61
CA LEU A 232 5.76 -8.02 -1.51
C LEU A 232 7.23 -7.66 -1.78
N GLU A 233 7.51 -6.82 -2.77
CA GLU A 233 8.85 -6.28 -3.05
C GLU A 233 9.46 -5.62 -1.82
N ARG A 234 8.71 -4.70 -1.20
CA ARG A 234 9.13 -4.01 0.03
C ARG A 234 9.27 -4.96 1.22
N LEU A 235 8.38 -5.94 1.35
CA LEU A 235 8.42 -6.91 2.44
C LEU A 235 9.66 -7.80 2.33
N LEU A 236 9.96 -8.31 1.15
CA LEU A 236 10.99 -9.33 0.94
C LEU A 236 12.39 -8.73 0.71
N GLN A 237 12.49 -7.42 0.50
CA GLN A 237 13.76 -6.73 0.33
C GLN A 237 14.73 -7.01 1.49
N ASN A 238 15.92 -7.53 1.17
CA ASN A 238 16.96 -7.92 2.13
C ASN A 238 16.52 -8.92 3.22
N ARG A 239 15.45 -9.69 3.01
CA ARG A 239 14.96 -10.71 3.94
C ARG A 239 15.19 -12.13 3.41
N THR A 240 15.01 -13.10 4.31
CA THR A 240 15.00 -14.53 3.94
C THR A 240 13.55 -15.00 3.84
N LEU A 241 13.15 -15.48 2.67
CA LEU A 241 11.86 -16.08 2.41
C LEU A 241 11.97 -17.61 2.49
N VAL A 242 11.20 -18.22 3.38
CA VAL A 242 11.12 -19.67 3.54
C VAL A 242 9.78 -20.16 3.03
N ILE A 243 9.79 -20.97 1.97
CA ILE A 243 8.60 -21.45 1.28
C ILE A 243 8.41 -22.93 1.59
N MET A 244 7.27 -23.29 2.16
CA MET A 244 6.95 -24.68 2.53
C MET A 244 5.50 -25.02 2.16
N GLY A 245 5.26 -26.26 1.72
CA GLY A 245 3.92 -26.76 1.43
C GLY A 245 3.23 -26.07 0.23
N SER A 246 4.01 -25.43 -0.65
CA SER A 246 3.51 -24.73 -1.84
C SER A 246 3.80 -25.51 -3.12
N GLY A 247 2.78 -25.64 -3.97
CA GLY A 247 2.91 -26.23 -5.31
C GLY A 247 3.54 -25.31 -6.35
N GLY A 248 3.76 -24.03 -6.03
CA GLY A 248 4.38 -23.06 -6.95
C GLY A 248 3.50 -22.70 -8.16
N TRP A 249 2.21 -22.47 -7.93
CA TRP A 249 1.26 -22.06 -8.96
C TRP A 249 1.67 -20.77 -9.65
N ASP A 250 1.21 -20.56 -10.89
CA ASP A 250 1.43 -19.30 -11.59
C ASP A 250 0.44 -18.23 -11.11
N ASP A 251 0.60 -17.86 -9.86
CA ASP A 251 -0.16 -16.82 -9.20
C ASP A 251 0.65 -15.52 -9.10
N ILE A 252 0.01 -14.50 -8.55
CA ILE A 252 0.63 -13.21 -8.30
C ILE A 252 1.89 -13.31 -7.41
N PHE A 253 1.95 -14.25 -6.47
CA PHE A 253 3.11 -14.41 -5.60
C PHE A 253 4.30 -14.92 -6.40
N MET A 254 4.13 -15.97 -7.22
CA MET A 254 5.19 -16.50 -8.06
C MET A 254 5.62 -15.53 -9.17
N SER A 255 4.68 -14.74 -9.71
CA SER A 255 5.04 -13.63 -10.62
C SER A 255 5.86 -12.56 -9.91
N SER A 256 5.42 -12.13 -8.71
CA SER A 256 6.15 -11.12 -7.93
C SER A 256 7.53 -11.61 -7.51
N LEU A 257 7.63 -12.88 -7.08
CA LEU A 257 8.89 -13.50 -6.71
C LEU A 257 9.87 -13.57 -7.89
N SER A 258 9.37 -13.92 -9.08
CA SER A 258 10.18 -13.94 -10.31
C SER A 258 10.79 -12.57 -10.62
N ASP A 259 10.00 -11.51 -10.52
CA ASP A 259 10.46 -10.14 -10.77
C ASP A 259 11.41 -9.64 -9.68
N LEU A 260 11.16 -10.01 -8.43
CA LEU A 260 12.00 -9.66 -7.30
C LEU A 260 13.38 -10.31 -7.38
N ILE A 261 13.45 -11.52 -7.95
CA ILE A 261 14.69 -12.23 -8.19
C ILE A 261 15.49 -11.63 -9.34
N THR A 262 14.85 -11.08 -10.36
CA THR A 262 15.59 -10.45 -11.47
C THR A 262 16.14 -9.07 -11.09
N ASP A 263 15.57 -8.44 -10.07
CA ASP A 263 16.07 -7.20 -9.49
C ASP A 263 17.31 -7.44 -8.60
N ASN A 264 18.43 -6.77 -8.94
CA ASN A 264 19.68 -6.88 -8.20
C ASN A 264 19.70 -6.02 -6.92
N GLU A 265 18.80 -5.05 -6.78
CA GLU A 265 18.76 -4.12 -5.65
C GLU A 265 17.90 -4.63 -4.48
N LEU A 266 16.91 -5.50 -4.77
CA LEU A 266 15.99 -6.03 -3.75
C LEU A 266 16.62 -7.16 -2.91
N ASN A 267 17.50 -7.96 -3.51
CA ASN A 267 18.37 -8.92 -2.83
C ASN A 267 17.67 -9.81 -1.75
N PRO A 268 16.65 -10.61 -2.11
CA PRO A 268 16.05 -11.61 -1.21
C PRO A 268 16.96 -12.85 -1.08
N ASP A 269 16.87 -13.55 0.05
CA ASP A 269 17.33 -14.95 0.16
C ASP A 269 16.10 -15.86 0.10
N ILE A 270 16.13 -16.95 -0.68
CA ILE A 270 15.00 -17.84 -0.88
C ILE A 270 15.40 -19.25 -0.50
N LEU A 271 14.68 -19.83 0.45
CA LEU A 271 14.79 -21.22 0.86
C LEU A 271 13.48 -21.91 0.47
N TRP A 272 13.53 -22.79 -0.52
CA TRP A 272 12.36 -23.55 -0.96
C TRP A 272 12.46 -25.00 -0.49
N ALA A 273 11.50 -25.43 0.32
CA ALA A 273 11.45 -26.77 0.89
C ALA A 273 10.40 -27.62 0.16
N PHE A 274 10.86 -28.68 -0.49
CA PHE A 274 10.05 -29.70 -1.14
C PHE A 274 9.80 -30.86 -0.18
N HIS A 275 8.58 -31.38 -0.19
CA HIS A 275 8.22 -32.56 0.60
C HIS A 275 8.82 -33.83 -0.02
N GLU A 276 8.83 -33.92 -1.34
CA GLU A 276 9.43 -35.03 -2.07
C GLU A 276 10.94 -35.09 -1.78
N SER A 277 11.47 -36.30 -1.59
CA SER A 277 12.89 -36.53 -1.35
C SER A 277 13.68 -36.86 -2.63
N GLY A 278 12.99 -37.28 -3.70
CA GLY A 278 13.62 -37.67 -4.96
C GLY A 278 13.96 -36.48 -5.85
N GLU A 279 15.25 -36.16 -6.03
CA GLU A 279 15.68 -35.01 -6.83
C GLU A 279 15.17 -35.02 -8.28
N LEU A 280 15.09 -36.21 -8.91
CA LEU A 280 14.54 -36.37 -10.27
C LEU A 280 13.04 -36.09 -10.31
N GLU A 281 12.31 -36.55 -9.30
CA GLU A 281 10.87 -36.29 -9.15
C GLU A 281 10.63 -34.78 -8.97
N ILE A 282 11.40 -34.14 -8.08
CA ILE A 282 11.32 -32.69 -7.84
C ILE A 282 11.65 -31.93 -9.13
N SER A 283 12.72 -32.32 -9.82
CA SER A 283 13.15 -31.67 -11.05
C SER A 283 12.11 -31.75 -12.17
N HIS A 284 11.40 -32.87 -12.26
CA HIS A 284 10.33 -33.05 -13.24
C HIS A 284 9.07 -32.26 -12.83
N LYS A 285 8.57 -32.51 -11.61
CA LYS A 285 7.32 -31.95 -11.08
C LYS A 285 7.36 -30.43 -10.92
N TYR A 286 8.48 -29.89 -10.46
CA TYR A 286 8.67 -28.46 -10.19
C TYR A 286 9.62 -27.79 -11.20
N SER A 287 9.81 -28.37 -12.37
CA SER A 287 10.65 -27.84 -13.46
C SER A 287 10.41 -26.35 -13.72
N ARG A 288 9.15 -25.92 -13.70
CA ARG A 288 8.74 -24.52 -13.86
C ARG A 288 9.24 -23.61 -12.73
N VAL A 289 9.12 -24.05 -11.48
CA VAL A 289 9.59 -23.28 -10.31
C VAL A 289 11.10 -23.16 -10.36
N LEU A 290 11.80 -24.26 -10.62
CA LEU A 290 13.26 -24.29 -10.74
C LEU A 290 13.76 -23.37 -11.85
N ALA A 291 13.07 -23.35 -13.00
CA ALA A 291 13.38 -22.44 -14.10
C ALA A 291 13.19 -20.96 -13.71
N LYS A 292 12.06 -20.61 -13.07
CA LYS A 292 11.79 -19.23 -12.60
C LYS A 292 12.82 -18.76 -11.57
N LEU A 293 13.27 -19.64 -10.69
CA LEU A 293 14.24 -19.32 -9.64
C LEU A 293 15.71 -19.42 -10.11
N GLY A 294 15.96 -19.91 -11.32
CA GLY A 294 17.30 -20.06 -11.91
C GLY A 294 18.21 -18.83 -11.75
N PRO A 295 17.74 -17.60 -12.00
CA PRO A 295 18.56 -16.39 -11.80
C PRO A 295 18.97 -16.15 -10.33
N ALA A 296 18.16 -16.55 -9.35
CA ALA A 296 18.54 -16.50 -7.93
C ALA A 296 19.53 -17.61 -7.56
N VAL A 297 19.37 -18.82 -8.11
CA VAL A 297 20.28 -19.93 -7.90
C VAL A 297 21.69 -19.57 -8.40
N ALA A 298 21.79 -18.97 -9.58
CA ALA A 298 23.06 -18.52 -10.16
C ALA A 298 23.82 -17.51 -9.28
N ARG A 299 23.11 -16.78 -8.40
CA ARG A 299 23.68 -15.83 -7.44
C ARG A 299 23.85 -16.41 -6.02
N ALA A 300 23.59 -17.72 -5.83
CA ALA A 300 23.52 -18.38 -4.54
C ALA A 300 22.48 -17.75 -3.57
N ARG A 301 21.40 -17.18 -4.14
CA ARG A 301 20.32 -16.49 -3.44
C ARG A 301 19.04 -17.32 -3.34
N ALA A 302 18.95 -18.42 -4.09
CA ALA A 302 17.94 -19.45 -3.92
C ALA A 302 18.61 -20.79 -3.62
N GLN A 303 18.10 -21.49 -2.61
CA GLN A 303 18.54 -22.82 -2.19
C GLN A 303 17.33 -23.74 -2.09
N PHE A 304 17.53 -24.99 -2.50
CA PHE A 304 16.47 -26.00 -2.54
C PHE A 304 16.73 -27.08 -1.52
N PHE A 305 15.66 -27.52 -0.86
CA PHE A 305 15.69 -28.54 0.18
C PHE A 305 14.70 -29.64 -0.19
N ALA A 306 15.13 -30.90 -0.10
CA ALA A 306 14.34 -32.08 -0.46
C ALA A 306 14.01 -32.91 0.79
N GLY A 307 12.88 -33.62 0.76
CA GLY A 307 12.46 -34.49 1.85
C GLY A 307 12.04 -33.75 3.11
N ILE A 308 11.55 -32.52 2.98
CA ILE A 308 11.18 -31.68 4.13
C ILE A 308 9.71 -31.87 4.47
N ASP A 309 9.45 -32.65 5.52
CA ASP A 309 8.13 -32.65 6.17
C ASP A 309 8.04 -31.47 7.13
N LEU A 310 7.23 -30.47 6.76
CA LEU A 310 6.98 -29.30 7.60
C LEU A 310 6.38 -29.67 8.97
N HIS A 311 5.73 -30.84 9.07
CA HIS A 311 5.14 -31.31 10.32
C HIS A 311 6.14 -31.90 11.31
N GLU A 312 7.30 -32.34 10.83
CA GLU A 312 8.45 -32.72 11.66
C GLU A 312 9.39 -31.53 11.89
N PHE A 313 9.54 -30.69 10.85
CA PHE A 313 10.45 -29.54 10.86
C PHE A 313 10.16 -28.54 11.99
N PHE A 314 8.91 -28.09 12.16
CA PHE A 314 8.60 -27.05 13.15
C PHE A 314 8.82 -27.48 14.60
N PRO A 315 8.39 -28.70 15.03
CA PRO A 315 8.77 -29.22 16.33
C PRO A 315 10.28 -29.25 16.57
N HIS A 316 11.08 -29.71 15.60
CA HIS A 316 12.54 -29.73 15.71
C HIS A 316 13.16 -28.33 15.78
N LEU A 317 12.68 -27.38 14.97
CA LEU A 317 13.13 -26.00 15.01
C LEU A 317 12.86 -25.35 16.37
N LEU A 318 11.68 -25.60 16.94
CA LEU A 318 11.35 -25.10 18.27
C LEU A 318 12.27 -25.68 19.35
N ASP A 319 12.58 -26.98 19.29
CA ASP A 319 13.48 -27.62 20.24
C ASP A 319 14.91 -27.05 20.17
N ARG A 320 15.43 -26.85 18.95
CA ARG A 320 16.72 -26.19 18.68
C ARG A 320 16.78 -24.76 19.23
N LEU A 321 15.69 -24.01 19.12
CA LEU A 321 15.63 -22.63 19.62
C LEU A 321 15.42 -22.55 21.14
N LYS A 322 14.84 -23.58 21.76
CA LYS A 322 14.76 -23.70 23.23
C LYS A 322 16.12 -24.04 23.84
N THR A 323 16.87 -24.94 23.22
CA THR A 323 18.20 -25.39 23.69
C THR A 323 19.31 -24.35 23.48
N SER A 324 19.17 -23.41 22.56
CA SER A 324 20.11 -22.28 22.35
C SER A 324 19.84 -21.04 23.20
N SER A 325 18.80 -21.08 24.07
CA SER A 325 18.26 -19.89 24.75
C SER A 325 19.15 -19.24 25.81
N ASP A 326 20.16 -19.93 26.37
CA ASP A 326 21.04 -19.35 27.40
C ASP A 326 22.34 -18.72 26.84
N THR A 327 22.82 -19.13 25.66
CA THR A 327 24.11 -18.65 25.11
C THR A 327 23.98 -17.64 23.99
N ASP A 328 22.97 -17.75 23.12
CA ASP A 328 22.81 -16.84 21.98
C ASP A 328 22.03 -15.56 22.31
N ALA A 329 21.06 -15.65 23.23
CA ALA A 329 20.45 -14.46 23.81
C ALA A 329 21.51 -13.64 24.54
N GLN A 330 22.35 -14.27 25.36
CA GLN A 330 23.43 -13.60 26.08
C GLN A 330 24.51 -13.03 25.13
N ARG A 331 24.85 -13.72 24.03
CA ARG A 331 25.78 -13.22 23.01
C ARG A 331 25.21 -12.01 22.26
N HIS A 332 23.94 -12.08 21.82
CA HIS A 332 23.27 -10.96 21.16
C HIS A 332 23.07 -9.77 22.11
N ILE A 333 22.81 -10.04 23.39
CA ILE A 333 22.77 -9.04 24.47
C ILE A 333 24.14 -8.37 24.62
N ASN A 334 25.22 -9.13 24.67
CA ASN A 334 26.57 -8.58 24.82
C ASN A 334 26.98 -7.74 23.59
N GLU A 335 26.66 -8.19 22.36
CA GLU A 335 26.92 -7.43 21.13
C GLU A 335 26.12 -6.11 21.06
N LEU A 336 24.88 -6.09 21.56
CA LEU A 336 24.07 -4.88 21.62
C LEU A 336 24.52 -3.93 22.73
N LEU A 337 25.03 -4.45 23.84
CA LEU A 337 25.61 -3.66 24.93
C LEU A 337 26.93 -3.02 24.53
N GLU A 338 27.80 -3.70 23.78
CA GLU A 338 29.01 -3.10 23.20
C GLU A 338 28.66 -1.95 22.24
N LYS A 339 27.73 -2.18 21.31
CA LYS A 339 27.25 -1.13 20.39
C LYS A 339 26.58 0.03 21.12
N PHE A 340 25.91 -0.22 22.24
CA PHE A 340 25.36 0.83 23.09
C PHE A 340 26.47 1.67 23.74
N GLN A 341 27.59 1.07 24.16
CA GLN A 341 28.72 1.80 24.71
C GLN A 341 29.49 2.65 23.68
N GLU A 342 29.37 2.31 22.39
CA GLU A 342 29.93 3.10 21.29
C GLU A 342 29.10 4.34 20.92
N LEU A 343 27.86 4.46 21.42
CA LEU A 343 27.01 5.63 21.17
C LEU A 343 27.50 6.89 21.89
N ALA A 344 27.24 8.05 21.28
CA ALA A 344 27.53 9.35 21.87
C ALA A 344 26.82 9.53 23.25
N PRO A 345 27.48 10.15 24.25
CA PRO A 345 26.95 10.28 25.62
C PRO A 345 25.52 10.80 25.71
N ASP A 346 25.18 11.81 24.92
CA ASP A 346 23.85 12.45 24.93
C ASP A 346 22.73 11.52 24.44
N LEU A 347 23.05 10.62 23.50
CA LEU A 347 22.11 9.63 22.97
C LEU A 347 21.84 8.54 24.01
N ARG A 348 22.88 8.10 24.72
CA ARG A 348 22.76 7.13 25.82
C ARG A 348 21.85 7.67 26.92
N HIS A 349 22.00 8.94 27.30
CA HIS A 349 21.13 9.56 28.29
C HIS A 349 19.66 9.65 27.87
N LYS A 350 19.37 9.97 26.60
CA LYS A 350 17.98 9.98 26.09
C LYS A 350 17.33 8.60 26.10
N ILE A 351 18.08 7.56 25.75
CA ILE A 351 17.60 6.16 25.76
C ILE A 351 17.33 5.72 27.20
N VAL A 352 18.22 6.03 28.14
CA VAL A 352 18.03 5.70 29.56
C VAL A 352 16.82 6.43 30.16
N ALA A 353 16.57 7.68 29.77
CA ALA A 353 15.42 8.46 30.25
C ALA A 353 14.06 7.92 29.79
N GLN A 354 14.02 7.05 28.78
CA GLN A 354 12.79 6.42 28.28
C GLN A 354 12.51 5.03 28.87
N ILE A 355 13.41 4.50 29.72
CA ILE A 355 13.16 3.27 30.44
C ILE A 355 12.16 3.57 31.57
N ASP A 356 11.16 2.72 31.74
CA ASP A 356 10.18 2.83 32.82
C ASP A 356 10.89 2.91 34.19
N PRO A 357 10.76 4.03 34.93
CA PRO A 357 11.40 4.22 36.22
C PRO A 357 11.01 3.16 37.25
N SER A 358 9.79 2.62 37.16
CA SER A 358 9.26 1.64 38.10
C SER A 358 9.98 0.28 38.03
N LEU A 359 10.53 -0.07 36.86
CA LEU A 359 11.32 -1.29 36.66
C LEU A 359 12.72 -1.17 37.25
N VAL A 360 13.33 0.02 37.18
CA VAL A 360 14.63 0.32 37.80
C VAL A 360 14.50 0.30 39.32
N GLU A 361 13.49 0.99 39.85
CA GLU A 361 13.17 1.02 41.28
C GLU A 361 12.88 -0.37 41.85
N ARG A 362 12.20 -1.23 41.06
CA ARG A 362 11.91 -2.62 41.45
C ARG A 362 13.17 -3.48 41.55
N VAL A 363 14.12 -3.34 40.63
CA VAL A 363 15.39 -4.08 40.69
C VAL A 363 16.22 -3.62 41.89
N GLU A 364 16.34 -2.31 42.10
CA GLU A 364 17.07 -1.75 43.25
C GLU A 364 16.46 -2.19 44.59
N THR A 365 15.13 -2.19 44.69
CA THR A 365 14.41 -2.64 45.89
C THR A 365 14.61 -4.14 46.16
N LEU A 366 14.58 -4.98 45.13
CA LEU A 366 14.80 -6.42 45.27
C LEU A 366 16.26 -6.73 45.62
N GLN A 367 17.22 -6.00 45.04
CA GLN A 367 18.64 -6.13 45.34
C GLN A 367 18.92 -5.78 46.81
N ALA A 368 18.39 -4.65 47.29
CA ALA A 368 18.57 -4.23 48.69
C ALA A 368 17.97 -5.24 49.69
N LYS A 369 16.82 -5.85 49.36
CA LYS A 369 16.21 -6.92 50.16
C LYS A 369 17.03 -8.21 50.14
N HIS A 370 17.59 -8.57 48.98
CA HIS A 370 18.47 -9.74 48.83
C HIS A 370 19.71 -9.60 49.72
N ASP A 371 20.39 -8.46 49.65
CA ASP A 371 21.62 -8.21 50.41
C ASP A 371 21.38 -8.15 51.93
N LEU A 372 20.18 -7.76 52.35
CA LEU A 372 19.78 -7.78 53.77
C LEU A 372 19.53 -9.22 54.25
N LEU A 373 18.86 -10.04 53.43
CA LEU A 373 18.54 -11.43 53.73
C LEU A 373 19.79 -12.31 53.73
N GLU A 374 20.73 -12.09 52.81
CA GLU A 374 22.03 -12.79 52.83
C GLU A 374 22.85 -12.47 54.08
N ARG A 375 22.83 -11.21 54.53
CA ARG A 375 23.48 -10.81 55.79
C ARG A 375 22.82 -11.49 56.99
N GLU A 376 21.50 -11.50 57.07
CA GLU A 376 20.78 -12.17 58.16
C GLU A 376 21.00 -13.69 58.14
N LEU A 377 21.08 -14.30 56.95
CA LEU A 377 21.42 -15.71 56.79
C LEU A 377 22.86 -16.01 57.25
N HIS A 378 23.81 -15.12 56.93
CA HIS A 378 25.20 -15.23 57.35
C HIS A 378 25.35 -15.14 58.88
N ASP A 379 24.67 -14.17 59.49
CA ASP A 379 24.68 -13.96 60.95
C ASP A 379 23.92 -15.07 61.71
N SER A 380 22.94 -15.70 61.06
CA SER A 380 22.13 -16.79 61.64
C SER A 380 22.74 -18.17 61.51
N ARG A 381 23.98 -18.31 60.98
CA ARG A 381 24.68 -19.61 60.81
C ARG A 381 24.93 -20.39 62.11
N HIS A 382 24.74 -19.75 63.28
CA HIS A 382 24.82 -20.38 64.59
C HIS A 382 23.45 -20.52 65.30
N GLY A 383 22.35 -20.21 64.61
CA GLY A 383 20.98 -20.29 65.11
C GLY A 383 20.31 -21.66 64.90
N SER A 384 19.04 -21.77 65.33
CA SER A 384 18.21 -22.98 65.16
C SER A 384 18.09 -23.40 63.68
N ARG A 385 18.22 -24.71 63.40
CA ARG A 385 18.13 -25.30 62.05
C ARG A 385 16.87 -24.86 61.28
N ASP A 386 15.73 -24.72 61.96
CA ASP A 386 14.46 -24.34 61.34
C ASP A 386 14.47 -22.88 60.86
N ARG A 387 15.21 -22.00 61.54
CA ARG A 387 15.34 -20.58 61.14
C ARG A 387 16.26 -20.44 59.93
N VAL A 388 17.35 -21.21 59.88
CA VAL A 388 18.28 -21.22 58.75
C VAL A 388 17.58 -21.75 57.49
N SER A 389 16.83 -22.85 57.59
CA SER A 389 16.10 -23.42 56.44
C SER A 389 15.03 -22.47 55.87
N ASN A 390 14.33 -21.71 56.73
CA ASN A 390 13.38 -20.70 56.28
C ASN A 390 14.06 -19.51 55.58
N LEU A 391 15.21 -19.04 56.09
CA LEU A 391 15.98 -17.96 55.48
C LEU A 391 16.59 -18.40 54.14
N GLU A 392 17.05 -19.65 54.00
CA GLU A 392 17.53 -20.22 52.74
C GLU A 392 16.42 -20.22 51.68
N THR A 393 15.23 -20.75 52.03
CA THR A 393 14.07 -20.78 51.13
C THR A 393 13.63 -19.38 50.68
N GLN A 394 13.67 -18.40 51.60
CA GLN A 394 13.35 -17.01 51.28
C GLN A 394 14.41 -16.36 50.38
N THR A 395 15.69 -16.66 50.62
CA THR A 395 16.81 -16.15 49.81
C THR A 395 16.73 -16.69 48.38
N GLU A 396 16.47 -18.00 48.20
CA GLU A 396 16.31 -18.62 46.87
C GLU A 396 15.15 -18.00 46.09
N ARG A 397 14.01 -17.76 46.74
CA ARG A 397 12.85 -17.14 46.12
C ARG A 397 13.12 -15.69 45.72
N LEU A 398 13.80 -14.93 46.58
CA LEU A 398 14.15 -13.55 46.29
C LEU A 398 15.20 -13.44 45.16
N ALA A 399 16.13 -14.38 45.09
CA ALA A 399 17.11 -14.50 44.01
C ALA A 399 16.43 -14.80 42.67
N ALA A 400 15.41 -15.65 42.65
CA ALA A 400 14.60 -15.91 41.45
C ALA A 400 13.83 -14.66 40.99
N ASP A 401 13.21 -13.93 41.91
CA ASP A 401 12.46 -12.69 41.61
C ASP A 401 13.40 -11.57 41.11
N LEU A 402 14.58 -11.44 41.70
CA LEU A 402 15.62 -10.51 41.27
C LEU A 402 16.12 -10.83 39.86
N LYS A 403 16.39 -12.12 39.58
CA LYS A 403 16.79 -12.60 38.25
C LYS A 403 15.73 -12.29 37.20
N GLN A 404 14.45 -12.49 37.53
CA GLN A 404 13.34 -12.18 36.63
C GLN A 404 13.22 -10.67 36.35
N ALA A 405 13.34 -9.83 37.38
CA ALA A 405 13.29 -8.37 37.24
C ALA A 405 14.48 -7.82 36.43
N GLN A 406 15.69 -8.33 36.66
CA GLN A 406 16.88 -7.98 35.89
C GLN A 406 16.76 -8.41 34.42
N SER A 407 16.18 -9.58 34.15
CA SER A 407 15.91 -10.05 32.78
C SER A 407 14.90 -9.16 32.05
N ALA A 408 13.83 -8.72 32.75
CA ALA A 408 12.85 -7.80 32.19
C ALA A 408 13.46 -6.42 31.86
N LEU A 409 14.24 -5.85 32.77
CA LEU A 409 14.95 -4.58 32.55
C LEU A 409 15.95 -4.67 31.39
N THR A 410 16.67 -5.78 31.30
CA THR A 410 17.61 -6.06 30.21
C THR A 410 16.89 -6.17 28.88
N SER A 411 15.77 -6.89 28.84
CA SER A 411 14.92 -7.03 27.64
C SER A 411 14.37 -5.68 27.15
N THR A 412 13.91 -4.81 28.07
CA THR A 412 13.43 -3.47 27.72
C THR A 412 14.55 -2.58 27.19
N ARG A 413 15.73 -2.62 27.82
CA ARG A 413 16.94 -1.92 27.33
C ARG A 413 17.33 -2.39 25.94
N LEU A 414 17.26 -3.69 25.68
CA LEU A 414 17.56 -4.27 24.37
C LEU A 414 16.53 -3.86 23.31
N ALA A 415 15.24 -3.86 23.64
CA ALA A 415 14.19 -3.43 22.73
C ALA A 415 14.38 -1.96 22.32
N LEU A 416 14.69 -1.09 23.29
CA LEU A 416 14.96 0.33 23.03
C LEU A 416 16.26 0.55 22.22
N THR A 417 17.32 -0.20 22.56
CA THR A 417 18.61 -0.10 21.87
C THR A 417 18.52 -0.65 20.45
N SER A 418 17.81 -1.76 20.24
CA SER A 418 17.54 -2.34 18.93
C SER A 418 16.69 -1.39 18.07
N ALA A 419 15.68 -0.73 18.65
CA ALA A 419 14.91 0.31 17.97
C ALA A 419 15.81 1.50 17.58
N ALA A 420 16.61 2.03 18.51
CA ALA A 420 17.51 3.15 18.26
C ALA A 420 18.61 2.81 17.23
N VAL A 421 19.18 1.60 17.27
CA VAL A 421 20.20 1.13 16.32
C VAL A 421 19.58 0.79 14.96
N LYS A 422 18.34 0.28 14.91
CA LYS A 422 17.60 0.13 13.64
C LYS A 422 17.34 1.48 13.01
N ASP A 423 16.93 2.48 13.78
CA ASP A 423 16.76 3.85 13.29
C ASP A 423 18.11 4.42 12.81
N LEU A 424 19.19 4.26 13.56
CA LEU A 424 20.52 4.75 13.17
C LEU A 424 21.11 4.03 11.95
N SER A 425 20.95 2.70 11.88
CA SER A 425 21.43 1.85 10.78
C SER A 425 20.62 2.08 9.51
N TRP A 426 19.31 2.23 9.64
CA TRP A 426 18.41 2.65 8.56
C TRP A 426 18.77 4.05 8.06
N LEU A 427 18.99 5.02 8.95
CA LEU A 427 19.46 6.36 8.60
C LEU A 427 20.84 6.33 7.92
N THR A 428 21.78 5.50 8.41
CA THR A 428 23.13 5.37 7.84
C THR A 428 23.11 4.68 6.49
N MET A 429 22.29 3.65 6.31
CA MET A 429 22.07 2.95 5.04
C MET A 429 21.44 3.87 3.99
N ILE A 430 20.46 4.68 4.38
CA ILE A 430 19.91 5.73 3.51
C ILE A 430 21.01 6.72 3.11
N ARG A 431 21.83 7.17 4.05
CA ARG A 431 22.87 8.18 3.84
C ARG A 431 24.05 7.70 2.99
N THR A 432 24.35 6.39 3.01
CA THR A 432 25.55 5.83 2.37
C THR A 432 25.29 4.95 1.14
N ARG A 433 24.07 4.41 0.97
CA ARG A 433 23.79 3.42 -0.10
C ARG A 433 22.56 3.72 -0.96
N LEU A 434 21.55 4.41 -0.43
CA LEU A 434 20.35 4.81 -1.21
C LEU A 434 20.44 6.25 -1.74
N MET A 435 21.50 6.97 -1.40
CA MET A 435 21.84 8.25 -2.04
C MET A 435 22.71 7.93 -3.26
N PRO A 436 22.25 8.16 -4.50
CA PRO A 436 23.16 8.11 -5.65
C PRO A 436 24.30 9.09 -5.39
N GLN A 437 25.55 8.67 -5.62
CA GLN A 437 26.62 9.64 -5.85
C GLN A 437 26.17 10.44 -7.06
N GLN A 438 25.76 11.70 -6.85
CA GLN A 438 24.91 12.49 -7.76
C GLN A 438 25.08 12.13 -9.25
N PRO A 439 23.99 11.85 -10.00
CA PRO A 439 23.27 12.97 -10.63
C PRO A 439 21.78 12.73 -10.95
N GLY A 440 21.02 13.82 -11.05
CA GLY A 440 19.70 13.86 -11.67
C GLY A 440 18.71 14.75 -10.93
N ARG A 441 18.05 15.65 -11.68
CA ARG A 441 16.92 16.47 -11.21
C ARG A 441 15.71 15.55 -11.01
N VAL A 442 15.58 14.94 -9.83
CA VAL A 442 14.51 13.97 -9.52
C VAL A 442 13.47 14.60 -8.58
N PRO A 443 12.16 14.37 -8.79
CA PRO A 443 11.13 14.92 -7.92
C PRO A 443 11.13 14.40 -6.49
N PHE A 444 10.80 15.29 -5.55
CA PHE A 444 10.28 14.93 -4.25
C PHE A 444 8.80 14.59 -4.38
N HIS A 445 8.40 13.44 -3.86
CA HIS A 445 6.99 13.03 -3.91
C HIS A 445 6.24 13.28 -2.59
N ASN A 446 6.92 13.75 -1.52
CA ASN A 446 6.27 14.05 -0.24
C ASN A 446 7.12 14.94 0.70
N SER A 447 6.48 15.83 1.48
CA SER A 447 7.09 16.54 2.61
C SER A 447 7.70 15.60 3.67
N LYS A 448 7.11 14.42 3.87
CA LYS A 448 7.67 13.34 4.70
C LYS A 448 8.98 12.78 4.15
N GLU A 449 9.16 12.77 2.83
CA GLU A 449 10.38 12.28 2.18
C GLU A 449 11.56 13.24 2.43
N VAL A 450 11.30 14.55 2.46
CA VAL A 450 12.27 15.59 2.85
C VAL A 450 12.66 15.44 4.33
N ALA A 451 11.69 15.20 5.21
CA ALA A 451 11.93 14.96 6.64
C ALA A 451 12.65 13.62 6.92
N LEU A 452 12.31 12.55 6.21
CA LEU A 452 12.93 11.21 6.31
C LEU A 452 14.34 11.18 5.71
N ARG A 453 14.63 12.01 4.70
CA ARG A 453 15.99 12.17 4.12
C ARG A 453 16.95 12.95 5.02
N GLY A 454 16.54 13.36 6.22
CA GLY A 454 17.44 13.83 7.27
C GLY A 454 18.23 15.08 6.91
N TYR A 455 17.77 15.88 5.95
CA TYR A 455 18.31 17.21 5.74
C TYR A 455 17.71 18.15 6.77
N HIS A 456 18.13 17.97 8.03
CA HIS A 456 18.58 19.15 8.73
C HIS A 456 19.67 19.76 7.86
N ALA A 457 19.36 20.88 7.23
CA ALA A 457 20.37 21.78 6.73
C ALA A 457 21.17 22.29 7.93
N ALA A 458 22.12 21.45 8.30
CA ALA A 458 23.34 21.79 8.96
C ALA A 458 24.34 20.72 8.50
N ALA A 459 24.56 20.65 7.17
CA ALA A 459 25.92 20.45 6.72
C ALA A 459 26.72 21.65 7.27
N GLY A 460 27.17 21.56 8.52
CA GLY A 460 28.04 22.55 9.16
C GLY A 460 27.40 23.77 9.84
N ALA A 461 26.14 23.73 10.31
CA ALA A 461 25.54 24.82 11.11
C ALA A 461 25.57 26.22 10.46
N GLN A 462 25.74 26.33 9.13
CA GLN A 462 25.70 27.60 8.43
C GLN A 462 24.24 27.97 8.13
N ARG A 463 23.75 29.02 8.82
CA ARG A 463 22.51 29.70 8.47
C ARG A 463 22.72 30.47 7.17
N THR A 464 22.37 29.88 6.03
CA THR A 464 22.53 30.52 4.72
C THR A 464 21.20 31.10 4.22
N VAL A 465 21.24 32.36 3.79
CA VAL A 465 20.10 33.04 3.16
C VAL A 465 20.00 32.57 1.70
N PRO A 466 18.84 32.08 1.23
CA PRO A 466 18.70 31.63 -0.15
C PRO A 466 18.71 32.83 -1.10
N ILE A 467 19.40 32.69 -2.24
CA ILE A 467 19.46 33.70 -3.29
C ILE A 467 18.68 33.18 -4.48
N LEU A 468 17.55 33.81 -4.82
CA LEU A 468 16.83 33.49 -6.05
C LEU A 468 17.31 34.44 -7.15
N ARG A 469 17.75 33.91 -8.30
CA ARG A 469 18.28 34.72 -9.41
C ARG A 469 17.33 34.78 -10.61
N GLU A 470 16.65 33.68 -10.90
CA GLU A 470 15.82 33.55 -12.09
C GLU A 470 14.61 32.67 -11.77
N VAL A 471 13.43 33.10 -12.21
CA VAL A 471 12.25 32.24 -12.32
C VAL A 471 11.74 32.28 -13.75
N THR A 472 11.64 31.12 -14.38
CA THR A 472 11.18 30.99 -15.76
C THR A 472 10.27 29.79 -15.94
N TRP A 473 9.70 29.60 -17.12
CA TRP A 473 8.94 28.40 -17.48
C TRP A 473 9.62 27.68 -18.63
N SER A 474 9.56 26.35 -18.62
CA SER A 474 10.12 25.53 -19.70
C SER A 474 9.38 24.21 -19.87
N LEU A 475 9.37 23.69 -21.10
CA LEU A 475 9.06 22.29 -21.35
C LEU A 475 10.17 21.40 -20.76
N VAL A 476 9.75 20.36 -20.07
CA VAL A 476 10.66 19.38 -19.46
C VAL A 476 10.35 17.98 -19.99
N SER A 477 11.38 17.17 -20.16
CA SER A 477 11.20 15.80 -20.64
C SER A 477 10.39 14.97 -19.63
N TYR A 478 9.25 14.42 -20.05
CA TYR A 478 8.41 13.58 -19.18
C TYR A 478 9.17 12.42 -18.53
N VAL A 479 10.22 11.95 -19.21
CA VAL A 479 11.21 10.99 -18.69
C VAL A 479 12.59 11.60 -18.78
N GLU A 480 13.36 11.57 -17.69
CA GLU A 480 14.78 11.93 -17.68
C GLU A 480 15.57 10.84 -16.96
N ASN A 481 16.64 10.36 -17.58
CA ASN A 481 17.49 9.29 -17.04
C ASN A 481 16.72 8.03 -16.60
N GLY A 482 15.65 7.69 -17.33
CA GLY A 482 14.81 6.51 -17.04
C GLY A 482 13.77 6.72 -15.93
N LEU A 483 13.66 7.92 -15.35
CA LEU A 483 12.69 8.25 -14.30
C LEU A 483 11.60 9.19 -14.82
N HIS A 484 10.36 8.94 -14.42
CA HIS A 484 9.20 9.74 -14.83
C HIS A 484 9.04 10.99 -13.97
N ARG A 485 8.95 12.16 -14.60
CA ARG A 485 8.70 13.45 -13.93
C ARG A 485 7.24 13.63 -13.50
N GLY A 486 6.30 13.05 -14.26
CA GLY A 486 4.85 13.18 -14.04
C GLY A 486 4.22 14.45 -14.60
N TYR A 487 5.01 15.34 -15.20
CA TYR A 487 4.55 16.56 -15.90
C TYR A 487 5.47 16.84 -17.10
N LYS A 488 5.00 17.65 -18.06
CA LYS A 488 5.70 18.00 -19.30
C LYS A 488 6.21 19.44 -19.34
N ALA A 489 5.86 20.24 -18.34
CA ALA A 489 6.30 21.62 -18.19
C ALA A 489 6.44 22.00 -16.73
N ALA A 490 7.33 22.94 -16.44
CA ALA A 490 7.59 23.40 -15.08
C ALA A 490 7.94 24.89 -15.03
N ILE A 491 7.63 25.50 -13.89
CA ILE A 491 8.26 26.75 -13.44
C ILE A 491 9.61 26.36 -12.83
N ILE A 492 10.68 26.88 -13.42
CA ILE A 492 12.06 26.65 -13.06
C ILE A 492 12.55 27.81 -12.21
N PHE A 493 13.14 27.49 -11.06
CA PHE A 493 13.78 28.44 -10.16
C PHE A 493 15.29 28.16 -10.18
N LYS A 494 16.11 29.18 -10.44
CA LYS A 494 17.57 29.09 -10.34
C LYS A 494 18.08 30.10 -9.33
N GLY A 495 19.04 29.70 -8.52
CA GLY A 495 19.54 30.54 -7.44
C GLY A 495 20.88 30.09 -6.88
N ASP A 496 21.08 30.32 -5.59
CA ASP A 496 22.14 29.75 -4.77
C ASP A 496 21.63 29.53 -3.34
N ASN A 497 22.32 28.69 -2.57
CA ASN A 497 22.09 28.49 -1.14
C ASN A 497 20.67 28.00 -0.80
N PHE A 498 20.02 27.32 -1.74
CA PHE A 498 18.82 26.58 -1.42
C PHE A 498 19.20 25.39 -0.54
N VAL A 499 18.41 25.15 0.49
CA VAL A 499 18.62 24.00 1.36
C VAL A 499 17.42 23.07 1.30
N PRO A 500 17.58 21.77 1.57
CA PRO A 500 16.46 20.84 1.41
C PRO A 500 15.33 21.16 2.38
N GLY A 501 14.11 21.14 1.87
CA GLY A 501 12.95 21.70 2.57
C GLY A 501 12.67 23.17 2.24
N VAL A 502 13.45 23.77 1.33
CA VAL A 502 13.10 25.04 0.69
C VAL A 502 11.68 24.98 0.13
N VAL A 503 10.91 26.02 0.39
CA VAL A 503 9.56 26.21 -0.10
C VAL A 503 9.51 27.45 -0.98
N VAL A 504 8.57 27.48 -1.93
CA VAL A 504 8.37 28.58 -2.87
C VAL A 504 7.01 29.22 -2.66
N THR A 505 6.90 30.51 -2.95
CA THR A 505 5.63 31.25 -2.97
C THR A 505 5.64 32.25 -4.11
N HIS A 506 4.47 32.82 -4.42
CA HIS A 506 4.28 33.79 -5.49
C HIS A 506 3.25 34.86 -5.12
N ARG A 507 3.32 36.02 -5.79
CA ARG A 507 2.33 37.12 -5.70
C ARG A 507 2.26 37.88 -7.01
N ARG A 508 1.24 38.71 -7.22
CA ARG A 508 1.30 39.68 -8.32
C ARG A 508 2.18 40.87 -7.95
N ARG A 509 2.89 41.40 -8.94
CA ARG A 509 3.72 42.59 -8.80
C ARG A 509 2.89 43.75 -8.25
N GLY A 510 3.38 44.37 -7.18
CA GLY A 510 2.71 45.49 -6.50
C GLY A 510 1.78 45.11 -5.35
N GLU A 511 1.53 43.82 -5.10
CA GLU A 511 0.79 43.37 -3.91
C GLU A 511 1.69 43.38 -2.66
N SER A 512 1.19 43.98 -1.57
CA SER A 512 1.94 44.11 -0.30
C SER A 512 1.92 42.81 0.50
N GLY A 513 2.88 41.94 0.18
CA GLY A 513 3.10 40.65 0.86
C GLY A 513 2.34 39.48 0.23
N PRO A 514 2.51 38.25 0.76
CA PRO A 514 1.69 37.11 0.34
C PRO A 514 0.20 37.39 0.64
N PRO A 515 -0.75 36.81 -0.12
CA PRO A 515 -2.18 37.10 0.03
C PRO A 515 -2.66 36.90 1.47
N THR A 516 -3.50 37.81 1.98
CA THR A 516 -3.94 37.86 3.38
C THR A 516 -4.90 36.72 3.75
N ALA A 517 -4.39 35.49 3.93
CA ALA A 517 -5.03 34.38 4.63
C ALA A 517 -4.00 33.27 4.96
N ASN A 518 -3.79 32.96 6.25
CA ASN A 518 -2.92 31.88 6.78
C ASN A 518 -1.52 31.75 6.14
N GLY A 519 -0.53 32.40 6.76
CA GLY A 519 0.85 32.53 6.27
C GLY A 519 1.64 31.24 6.00
N ASP A 520 1.18 30.07 6.46
CA ASP A 520 1.84 28.78 6.20
C ASP A 520 1.22 27.99 5.03
N TYR A 521 -0.02 28.29 4.61
CA TYR A 521 -0.68 27.56 3.50
C TYR A 521 -0.23 28.02 2.09
N PHE A 522 0.49 29.14 1.99
CA PHE A 522 0.96 29.74 0.73
C PHE A 522 2.37 29.33 0.32
N TRP A 523 3.07 28.57 1.15
CA TRP A 523 4.40 28.06 0.86
C TRP A 523 4.28 26.63 0.34
N HIS A 524 4.71 26.42 -0.89
CA HIS A 524 4.63 25.13 -1.56
C HIS A 524 6.00 24.50 -1.66
N LEU A 525 6.08 23.20 -1.43
CA LEU A 525 7.30 22.45 -1.73
C LEU A 525 7.46 22.37 -3.26
N PRO A 526 8.67 22.52 -3.78
CA PRO A 526 8.92 22.28 -5.19
C PRO A 526 8.74 20.78 -5.49
N ASN A 527 8.31 20.49 -6.71
CA ASN A 527 8.31 19.13 -7.24
C ASN A 527 9.74 18.60 -7.31
N ILE A 528 10.74 19.39 -7.70
CA ILE A 528 12.16 18.99 -7.74
C ILE A 528 13.03 19.99 -7.00
N TYR A 529 14.06 19.49 -6.32
CA TYR A 529 15.19 20.27 -5.83
C TYR A 529 16.47 19.58 -6.22
N PHE A 530 17.42 20.33 -6.74
CA PHE A 530 18.74 19.85 -7.09
C PHE A 530 19.76 20.96 -6.90
N GLY A 531 20.30 21.07 -5.68
CA GLY A 531 21.21 22.16 -5.30
C GLY A 531 20.52 23.50 -5.52
N ASP A 532 21.06 24.29 -6.45
CA ASP A 532 20.65 25.66 -6.76
C ASP A 532 19.49 25.76 -7.77
N TYR A 533 18.74 24.68 -7.93
CA TYR A 533 17.71 24.52 -8.95
C TYR A 533 16.44 23.88 -8.38
N LEU A 534 15.28 24.51 -8.60
CA LEU A 534 13.97 23.99 -8.21
C LEU A 534 13.02 23.89 -9.41
N GLU A 535 12.07 22.96 -9.34
CA GLU A 535 10.94 22.89 -10.30
C GLU A 535 9.60 22.82 -9.59
N VAL A 536 8.61 23.51 -10.14
CA VAL A 536 7.19 23.35 -9.81
C VAL A 536 6.43 22.98 -11.08
N SER A 537 5.62 21.92 -11.03
CA SER A 537 4.83 21.46 -12.18
C SER A 537 3.91 22.56 -12.69
N ALA A 538 3.85 22.73 -14.01
CA ALA A 538 3.02 23.73 -14.68
C ALA A 538 2.28 23.11 -15.87
N GLY A 539 1.30 23.84 -16.42
CA GLY A 539 0.66 23.47 -17.69
C GLY A 539 1.64 23.51 -18.85
N ASP A 540 1.47 22.61 -19.82
CA ASP A 540 2.33 22.42 -21.00
C ASP A 540 1.81 23.09 -22.27
N ASN A 541 0.70 23.83 -22.18
CA ASN A 541 0.11 24.55 -23.31
C ASN A 541 0.88 25.82 -23.65
N GLU A 542 1.85 25.73 -24.56
CA GLU A 542 2.54 26.90 -25.09
C GLU A 542 1.64 27.73 -26.02
N PRO A 543 1.70 29.07 -25.96
CA PRO A 543 2.38 29.91 -24.95
C PRO A 543 1.44 30.33 -23.80
N GLU A 544 0.21 29.82 -23.74
CA GLU A 544 -0.84 30.26 -22.81
C GLU A 544 -0.50 29.95 -21.34
N ALA A 545 0.05 28.77 -21.05
CA ALA A 545 0.39 28.34 -19.70
C ALA A 545 1.43 29.25 -19.01
N PRO A 546 2.60 29.55 -19.61
CA PRO A 546 3.56 30.50 -19.04
C PRO A 546 3.02 31.93 -18.97
N LEU A 547 2.19 32.36 -19.93
CA LEU A 547 1.60 33.69 -19.93
C LEU A 547 0.68 33.94 -18.73
N SER A 548 0.10 32.90 -18.14
CA SER A 548 -0.74 33.01 -16.94
C SER A 548 0.01 33.54 -15.70
N TRP A 549 1.35 33.45 -15.71
CA TRP A 549 2.26 33.93 -14.66
C TRP A 549 2.90 35.29 -14.99
N ARG A 550 2.48 35.95 -16.07
CA ARG A 550 2.91 37.32 -16.37
C ARG A 550 2.56 38.25 -15.21
N ASP A 551 3.50 39.13 -14.87
CA ASP A 551 3.46 40.03 -13.71
C ASP A 551 3.44 39.36 -12.33
N TYR A 552 3.76 38.06 -12.24
CA TYR A 552 4.00 37.41 -10.95
C TYR A 552 5.46 37.53 -10.53
N GLU A 553 5.66 37.76 -9.24
CA GLU A 553 6.95 37.65 -8.57
C GLU A 553 6.95 36.42 -7.68
N PHE A 554 8.13 35.82 -7.54
CA PHE A 554 8.34 34.60 -6.78
C PHE A 554 9.40 34.80 -5.71
N GLN A 555 9.27 34.07 -4.61
CA GLN A 555 10.21 34.08 -3.50
C GLN A 555 10.40 32.66 -2.99
N VAL A 556 11.60 32.35 -2.49
CA VAL A 556 11.89 31.08 -1.82
C VAL A 556 12.23 31.29 -0.35
N LYS A 557 11.90 30.31 0.50
CA LYS A 557 12.19 30.31 1.93
C LYS A 557 12.83 28.99 2.34
N ASN A 558 13.99 29.06 2.96
CA ASN A 558 14.65 27.90 3.56
C ASN A 558 13.94 27.50 4.88
N PRO A 559 14.04 26.24 5.34
CA PRO A 559 13.41 25.77 6.59
C PRO A 559 13.78 26.57 7.84
N GLU A 560 14.96 27.21 7.86
CA GLU A 560 15.41 28.07 8.95
C GLU A 560 14.66 29.43 8.99
N GLY A 561 13.80 29.69 8.01
CA GLY A 561 12.97 30.90 7.90
C GLY A 561 13.59 32.03 7.08
N HIS A 562 14.81 31.88 6.58
CA HIS A 562 15.45 32.88 5.71
C HIS A 562 14.82 32.87 4.31
N MET A 563 14.55 34.06 3.76
CA MET A 563 13.86 34.26 2.48
C MET A 563 14.76 34.96 1.46
N SER A 564 14.56 34.67 0.18
CA SER A 564 15.20 35.41 -0.92
C SER A 564 14.51 36.75 -1.16
N GLU A 565 15.10 37.58 -2.01
CA GLU A 565 14.36 38.69 -2.65
C GLU A 565 13.25 38.15 -3.57
N TRP A 566 12.27 39.01 -3.87
CA TRP A 566 11.23 38.73 -4.87
C TRP A 566 11.81 38.86 -6.27
N ILE A 567 11.65 37.82 -7.09
CA ILE A 567 12.12 37.78 -8.47
C ILE A 567 10.94 37.70 -9.41
N LEU A 568 10.91 38.62 -10.39
CA LEU A 568 9.88 38.64 -11.42
C LEU A 568 9.99 37.40 -12.30
N PHE A 569 8.84 36.79 -12.58
CA PHE A 569 8.74 35.69 -13.52
C PHE A 569 9.09 36.14 -14.93
N THR A 570 9.91 35.34 -15.60
CA THR A 570 10.26 35.51 -17.00
C THR A 570 9.65 34.38 -17.82
N TYR A 571 9.29 34.63 -19.06
CA TYR A 571 8.79 33.61 -19.98
C TYR A 571 9.67 33.60 -21.23
N PRO A 572 9.76 32.46 -21.95
CA PRO A 572 10.70 32.29 -23.05
C PRO A 572 10.27 32.95 -24.37
N PHE A 573 9.12 33.62 -24.41
CA PHE A 573 8.57 34.27 -25.60
C PHE A 573 8.81 35.77 -25.57
N ASP A 574 8.99 36.38 -26.73
CA ASP A 574 8.98 37.84 -26.83
C ASP A 574 7.54 38.38 -26.98
N ASP A 575 7.36 39.66 -26.63
CA ASP A 575 6.04 40.31 -26.69
C ASP A 575 5.52 40.47 -28.14
N VAL A 576 6.40 40.44 -29.14
CA VAL A 576 6.03 40.50 -30.57
C VAL A 576 5.31 39.21 -30.99
N PHE A 577 5.82 38.06 -30.55
CA PHE A 577 5.21 36.76 -30.78
C PHE A 577 3.84 36.66 -30.12
N LEU A 578 3.71 37.10 -28.86
CA LEU A 578 2.43 37.09 -28.15
C LEU A 578 1.40 38.00 -28.83
N GLU A 579 1.84 39.16 -29.30
CA GLU A 579 1.02 40.10 -30.07
C GLU A 579 0.53 39.48 -31.38
N ASN A 580 1.40 38.80 -32.13
CA ASN A 580 1.02 38.10 -33.35
C ASN A 580 -0.01 37.00 -33.07
N VAL A 581 0.21 36.17 -32.05
CA VAL A 581 -0.75 35.12 -31.66
C VAL A 581 -2.10 35.72 -31.28
N ARG A 582 -2.11 36.85 -30.57
CA ARG A 582 -3.32 37.59 -30.19
C ARG A 582 -4.08 38.10 -31.43
N LEU A 583 -3.37 38.73 -32.37
CA LEU A 583 -3.96 39.30 -33.58
C LEU A 583 -4.45 38.22 -34.55
N ASP A 584 -3.64 37.20 -34.81
CA ASP A 584 -3.98 36.09 -35.71
C ASP A 584 -5.19 35.29 -35.19
N SER A 585 -5.22 35.00 -33.88
CA SER A 585 -6.35 34.29 -33.26
C SER A 585 -7.64 35.12 -33.33
N PHE A 586 -7.52 36.44 -33.17
CA PHE A 586 -8.66 37.35 -33.29
C PHE A 586 -9.19 37.40 -34.72
N GLN A 587 -8.29 37.60 -35.69
CA GLN A 587 -8.67 37.65 -37.11
C GLN A 587 -9.32 36.34 -37.56
N ALA A 588 -8.71 35.19 -37.25
CA ALA A 588 -9.28 33.89 -37.57
C ALA A 588 -10.67 33.69 -36.94
N GLY A 589 -10.83 34.11 -35.69
CA GLY A 589 -12.11 34.05 -34.99
C GLY A 589 -13.17 34.97 -35.59
N ALA A 590 -12.79 36.21 -35.95
CA ALA A 590 -13.67 37.17 -36.60
C ALA A 590 -14.13 36.68 -37.98
N ASP A 591 -13.19 36.17 -38.79
CA ASP A 591 -13.48 35.62 -40.13
C ASP A 591 -14.48 34.44 -40.04
N LEU A 592 -14.30 33.55 -39.06
CA LEU A 592 -15.22 32.43 -38.82
C LEU A 592 -16.61 32.91 -38.39
N LEU A 593 -16.67 33.96 -37.56
CA LEU A 593 -17.93 34.54 -37.11
C LEU A 593 -18.68 35.21 -38.29
N GLU A 594 -17.96 35.97 -39.13
CA GLU A 594 -18.51 36.57 -40.35
C GLU A 594 -18.95 35.53 -41.38
N ALA A 595 -18.25 34.40 -41.46
CA ALA A 595 -18.63 33.26 -42.30
C ALA A 595 -19.84 32.46 -41.75
N GLY A 596 -20.46 32.89 -40.64
CA GLY A 596 -21.62 32.23 -40.05
C GLY A 596 -21.30 30.91 -39.36
N LYS A 597 -20.05 30.74 -38.88
CA LYS A 597 -19.58 29.56 -38.15
C LYS A 597 -19.25 29.88 -36.68
N PRO A 598 -20.24 30.33 -35.88
CA PRO A 598 -19.98 30.83 -34.54
C PRO A 598 -19.39 29.76 -33.60
N GLY A 599 -19.74 28.48 -33.78
CA GLY A 599 -19.19 27.39 -32.98
C GLY A 599 -17.69 27.16 -33.16
N GLU A 600 -17.17 27.36 -34.39
CA GLU A 600 -15.74 27.26 -34.69
C GLU A 600 -14.99 28.52 -34.24
N ALA A 601 -15.66 29.68 -34.19
CA ALA A 601 -15.08 30.96 -33.80
C ALA A 601 -14.80 31.10 -32.28
N VAL A 602 -15.46 30.30 -31.43
CA VAL A 602 -15.37 30.42 -29.95
C VAL A 602 -13.93 30.33 -29.43
N GLU A 603 -13.18 29.30 -29.81
CA GLU A 603 -11.82 29.07 -29.27
C GLU A 603 -10.79 30.11 -29.75
N PRO A 604 -10.72 30.47 -31.05
CA PRO A 604 -9.84 31.55 -31.52
C PRO A 604 -10.12 32.88 -30.81
N LEU A 605 -11.39 33.26 -30.65
CA LEU A 605 -11.78 34.50 -29.96
C LEU A 605 -11.49 34.43 -28.45
N ARG A 606 -11.71 33.28 -27.81
CA ARG A 606 -11.31 33.04 -26.40
C ARG A 606 -9.82 33.28 -26.25
N LYS A 607 -9.00 32.68 -27.12
CA LYS A 607 -7.54 32.80 -27.09
C LYS A 607 -7.11 34.25 -27.25
N ALA A 608 -7.69 34.98 -28.19
CA ALA A 608 -7.40 36.40 -28.39
C ALA A 608 -7.77 37.26 -27.17
N TYR A 609 -8.93 36.99 -26.54
CA TYR A 609 -9.34 37.64 -25.30
C TYR A 609 -8.36 37.36 -24.15
N VAL A 610 -8.02 36.09 -23.91
CA VAL A 610 -7.10 35.70 -22.83
C VAL A 610 -5.74 36.35 -23.01
N PHE A 611 -5.20 36.38 -24.22
CA PHE A 611 -3.90 37.02 -24.48
C PHE A 611 -3.96 38.53 -24.28
N SER A 612 -5.07 39.17 -24.66
CA SER A 612 -5.26 40.61 -24.41
C SER A 612 -5.33 40.93 -22.92
N ASP A 613 -6.08 40.14 -22.15
CA ASP A 613 -6.16 40.27 -20.70
C ASP A 613 -4.78 40.12 -20.06
N ARG A 614 -3.98 39.14 -20.49
CA ARG A 614 -2.66 38.92 -19.91
C ARG A 614 -1.61 39.95 -20.35
N MET A 615 -1.75 40.55 -21.53
CA MET A 615 -0.81 41.57 -22.01
C MET A 615 -1.15 42.98 -21.53
N PHE A 616 -2.44 43.33 -21.46
CA PHE A 616 -2.90 44.70 -21.22
C PHE A 616 -3.75 44.85 -19.96
N GLY A 617 -4.22 43.75 -19.38
CA GLY A 617 -5.12 43.72 -18.22
C GLY A 617 -6.60 43.67 -18.61
N ILE A 618 -7.42 43.17 -17.67
CA ILE A 618 -8.86 42.95 -17.86
C ILE A 618 -9.66 44.22 -18.16
N ALA A 619 -9.16 45.37 -17.71
CA ALA A 619 -9.81 46.67 -17.87
C ALA A 619 -9.35 47.43 -19.12
N ALA A 620 -8.38 46.92 -19.88
CA ALA A 620 -7.92 47.57 -21.09
C ALA A 620 -9.02 47.56 -22.17
N PRO A 621 -9.23 48.67 -22.90
CA PRO A 621 -10.24 48.75 -23.95
C PRO A 621 -10.13 47.59 -24.96
N GLU A 622 -8.92 47.28 -25.41
CA GLU A 622 -8.66 46.19 -26.36
C GLU A 622 -9.02 44.79 -25.82
N THR A 623 -8.96 44.59 -24.50
CA THR A 623 -9.37 43.34 -23.85
C THR A 623 -10.89 43.23 -23.81
N LEU A 624 -11.57 44.33 -23.49
CA LEU A 624 -13.02 44.40 -23.44
C LEU A 624 -13.64 44.19 -24.82
N ASP A 625 -13.05 44.75 -25.87
CA ASP A 625 -13.53 44.57 -27.26
C ASP A 625 -13.48 43.10 -27.68
N LYS A 626 -12.36 42.41 -27.41
CA LYS A 626 -12.22 40.99 -27.73
C LYS A 626 -13.10 40.10 -26.87
N LYS A 627 -13.29 40.46 -25.60
CA LYS A 627 -14.25 39.79 -24.72
C LYS A 627 -15.66 39.87 -25.30
N ALA A 628 -16.09 41.05 -25.73
CA ALA A 628 -17.41 41.25 -26.31
C ALA A 628 -17.61 40.40 -27.58
N MET A 629 -16.60 40.30 -28.44
CA MET A 629 -16.66 39.44 -29.63
C MET A 629 -16.70 37.95 -29.29
N TRP A 630 -15.91 37.51 -28.30
CA TRP A 630 -15.96 36.13 -27.82
C TRP A 630 -17.32 35.79 -27.20
N GLU A 631 -17.89 36.67 -26.38
CA GLU A 631 -19.23 36.51 -25.80
C GLU A 631 -20.31 36.45 -26.88
N ARG A 632 -20.21 37.29 -27.91
CA ARG A 632 -21.09 37.23 -29.09
C ARG A 632 -20.99 35.87 -29.79
N ALA A 633 -19.79 35.35 -30.03
CA ALA A 633 -19.61 34.05 -30.67
C ALA A 633 -20.19 32.90 -29.82
N LEU A 634 -20.03 32.95 -28.50
CA LEU A 634 -20.66 32.00 -27.57
C LEU A 634 -22.18 32.02 -27.68
N ASP A 635 -22.78 33.21 -27.68
CA ASP A 635 -24.23 33.37 -27.73
C ASP A 635 -24.79 32.94 -29.11
N GLU A 636 -24.13 33.29 -30.21
CA GLU A 636 -24.50 32.83 -31.55
C GLU A 636 -24.32 31.31 -31.72
N ALA A 637 -23.27 30.71 -31.15
CA ALA A 637 -23.04 29.27 -31.18
C ALA A 637 -24.09 28.50 -30.36
N ALA A 638 -24.48 29.03 -29.20
CA ALA A 638 -25.57 28.49 -28.40
C ALA A 638 -26.89 28.56 -29.16
N LEU A 639 -27.19 29.71 -29.78
CA LEU A 639 -28.40 29.91 -30.58
C LEU A 639 -28.48 28.95 -31.78
N ALA A 640 -27.36 28.68 -32.44
CA ALA A 640 -27.28 27.75 -33.57
C ALA A 640 -27.61 26.30 -33.18
N LYS A 641 -27.34 25.90 -31.92
CA LYS A 641 -27.63 24.55 -31.41
C LYS A 641 -29.09 24.34 -30.99
N LEU A 642 -29.80 25.42 -30.66
CA LEU A 642 -31.19 25.34 -30.22
C LEU A 642 -32.12 25.07 -31.41
N ARG A 643 -33.05 24.11 -31.24
CA ARG A 643 -34.01 23.72 -32.29
C ARG A 643 -35.15 24.74 -32.47
N PHE A 644 -35.45 25.52 -31.44
CA PHE A 644 -36.61 26.40 -31.41
C PHE A 644 -36.22 27.86 -31.15
N ARG A 645 -37.12 28.79 -31.50
CA ARG A 645 -36.92 30.25 -31.41
C ARG A 645 -38.00 30.89 -30.54
N VAL A 646 -37.74 32.12 -30.08
CA VAL A 646 -38.74 32.94 -29.38
C VAL A 646 -40.01 33.03 -30.24
N GLY A 647 -41.16 32.75 -29.64
CA GLY A 647 -42.45 32.66 -30.30
C GLY A 647 -42.87 31.26 -30.76
N ASP A 648 -41.94 30.29 -30.87
CA ASP A 648 -42.31 28.92 -31.19
C ASP A 648 -43.17 28.32 -30.06
N ARG A 649 -44.19 27.54 -30.44
CA ARG A 649 -45.05 26.82 -29.49
C ARG A 649 -44.48 25.43 -29.25
N LEU A 650 -44.16 25.16 -27.98
CA LEU A 650 -43.54 23.94 -27.55
C LEU A 650 -44.41 23.20 -26.55
N LYS A 651 -44.32 21.88 -26.57
CA LYS A 651 -44.87 20.96 -25.58
C LYS A 651 -43.72 20.26 -24.87
N VAL A 652 -43.77 20.20 -23.55
CA VAL A 652 -42.80 19.45 -22.74
C VAL A 652 -43.19 17.97 -22.75
N VAL A 653 -42.28 17.11 -23.18
CA VAL A 653 -42.49 15.66 -23.33
C VAL A 653 -41.82 14.83 -22.24
N SER A 654 -40.98 15.44 -21.40
CA SER A 654 -40.38 14.76 -20.25
C SER A 654 -39.95 15.74 -19.16
N GLY A 655 -39.92 15.27 -17.91
CA GLY A 655 -39.45 16.03 -16.75
C GLY A 655 -40.58 16.64 -15.90
N PRO A 656 -40.26 17.53 -14.95
CA PRO A 656 -41.22 18.03 -13.96
C PRO A 656 -42.37 18.85 -14.54
N ASN A 657 -42.22 19.35 -15.77
CA ASN A 657 -43.22 20.13 -16.49
C ASN A 657 -43.88 19.33 -17.64
N GLU A 658 -43.75 18.00 -17.66
CA GLU A 658 -44.28 17.13 -18.70
C GLU A 658 -45.79 17.34 -18.92
N GLY A 659 -46.19 17.46 -20.19
CA GLY A 659 -47.56 17.70 -20.61
C GLY A 659 -47.94 19.18 -20.73
N LEU A 660 -47.16 20.11 -20.18
CA LEU A 660 -47.40 21.56 -20.34
C LEU A 660 -47.00 22.03 -21.75
N SER A 661 -47.78 22.98 -22.28
CA SER A 661 -47.53 23.64 -23.56
C SER A 661 -47.54 25.15 -23.41
N GLY A 662 -46.74 25.84 -24.22
CA GLY A 662 -46.65 27.29 -24.20
C GLY A 662 -45.81 27.86 -25.33
N ALA A 663 -45.74 29.19 -25.40
CA ALA A 663 -44.87 29.88 -26.35
C ALA A 663 -43.51 30.17 -25.70
N VAL A 664 -42.41 29.99 -26.43
CA VAL A 664 -41.08 30.40 -25.96
C VAL A 664 -41.06 31.92 -25.82
N GLU A 665 -40.97 32.41 -24.58
CA GLU A 665 -40.89 33.83 -24.27
C GLU A 665 -39.46 34.35 -24.38
N ARG A 666 -38.48 33.56 -23.92
CA ARG A 666 -37.07 33.95 -23.91
C ARG A 666 -36.14 32.75 -24.03
N LEU A 667 -34.99 32.95 -24.68
CA LEU A 667 -33.90 31.98 -24.73
C LEU A 667 -32.84 32.32 -23.67
N LEU A 668 -32.46 31.31 -22.90
CA LEU A 668 -31.43 31.38 -21.87
C LEU A 668 -30.16 30.68 -22.39
N LEU A 669 -29.44 31.36 -23.29
CA LEU A 669 -28.35 30.78 -24.11
C LEU A 669 -27.18 30.17 -23.32
N ARG A 670 -27.06 30.49 -22.02
CA ARG A 670 -26.00 29.99 -21.12
C ARG A 670 -26.53 29.07 -20.00
N HIS A 671 -27.75 28.54 -20.16
CA HIS A 671 -28.38 27.63 -19.20
C HIS A 671 -28.79 26.30 -19.85
N VAL A 672 -28.77 25.23 -19.04
CA VAL A 672 -29.19 23.87 -19.45
C VAL A 672 -30.67 23.85 -19.84
N HIS A 673 -31.51 24.58 -19.10
CA HIS A 673 -32.91 24.80 -19.45
C HIS A 673 -33.03 26.06 -20.33
N ALA A 674 -32.66 25.90 -21.60
CA ALA A 674 -32.48 27.00 -22.52
C ALA A 674 -33.78 27.73 -22.91
N TYR A 675 -34.95 27.15 -22.67
CA TYR A 675 -36.24 27.74 -23.02
C TYR A 675 -36.99 28.21 -21.78
N LEU A 676 -37.34 29.51 -21.74
CA LEU A 676 -38.37 30.03 -20.85
C LEU A 676 -39.69 30.05 -21.61
N ILE A 677 -40.67 29.26 -21.16
CA ILE A 677 -41.92 29.00 -21.85
C ILE A 677 -43.07 29.62 -21.05
N LYS A 678 -43.89 30.44 -21.71
CA LYS A 678 -45.11 31.01 -21.14
C LYS A 678 -46.31 30.11 -21.45
N PRO A 679 -47.00 29.55 -20.43
CA PRO A 679 -48.18 28.69 -20.61
C PRO A 679 -49.31 29.40 -21.37
N ILE A 680 -50.19 28.61 -21.98
CA ILE A 680 -51.39 29.11 -22.68
C ILE A 680 -52.47 29.58 -21.70
N ASP A 681 -52.60 28.92 -20.55
CA ASP A 681 -53.69 29.11 -19.59
C ASP A 681 -53.37 30.17 -18.51
N ASP A 682 -52.60 31.20 -18.86
CA ASP A 682 -52.23 32.34 -17.98
C ASP A 682 -51.50 31.94 -16.67
N GLY A 683 -50.80 30.80 -16.68
CA GLY A 683 -49.94 30.35 -15.58
C GLY A 683 -48.53 30.95 -15.59
N ASP A 684 -47.75 30.67 -14.54
CA ASP A 684 -46.38 31.15 -14.40
C ASP A 684 -45.44 30.55 -15.48
N ALA A 685 -44.52 31.37 -15.98
CA ALA A 685 -43.51 30.92 -16.94
C ALA A 685 -42.59 29.86 -16.31
N PHE A 686 -42.29 28.82 -17.06
CA PHE A 686 -41.45 27.70 -16.61
C PHE A 686 -40.31 27.44 -17.58
N GLN A 687 -39.27 26.77 -17.10
CA GLN A 687 -38.07 26.47 -17.90
C GLN A 687 -38.07 25.03 -18.38
N ALA A 688 -37.52 24.79 -19.57
CA ALA A 688 -37.29 23.46 -20.13
C ALA A 688 -35.98 23.40 -20.93
N SER A 689 -35.34 22.24 -20.95
CA SER A 689 -34.15 21.98 -21.79
C SER A 689 -34.54 21.66 -23.22
N ASP A 690 -33.57 21.68 -24.14
CA ASP A 690 -33.84 21.35 -25.54
C ASP A 690 -34.30 19.91 -25.73
N GLU A 691 -33.77 18.96 -24.96
CA GLU A 691 -34.16 17.54 -25.03
C GLU A 691 -35.57 17.26 -24.47
N GLN A 692 -36.11 18.16 -23.64
CA GLN A 692 -37.40 17.98 -22.96
C GLN A 692 -38.60 18.44 -23.78
N VAL A 693 -38.39 19.06 -24.95
CA VAL A 693 -39.45 19.77 -25.69
C VAL A 693 -39.57 19.33 -27.14
N GLU A 694 -40.81 19.38 -27.64
CA GLU A 694 -41.17 19.16 -29.04
C GLU A 694 -42.10 20.29 -29.54
N ARG A 695 -42.21 20.45 -30.86
CA ARG A 695 -43.18 21.40 -31.45
C ARG A 695 -44.60 20.96 -31.13
N ASP A 696 -45.40 21.90 -30.66
CA ASP A 696 -46.81 21.65 -30.38
C ASP A 696 -47.59 21.45 -31.70
N ALA A 697 -48.00 20.20 -31.96
CA ALA A 697 -48.61 19.77 -33.22
C ALA A 697 -50.01 20.36 -33.46
N ALA A 698 -50.64 21.01 -32.47
CA ALA A 698 -51.95 21.65 -32.60
C ALA A 698 -51.96 22.84 -33.61
N VAL A 699 -50.80 23.26 -34.12
CA VAL A 699 -50.66 24.34 -35.11
C VAL A 699 -50.73 23.84 -36.56
N ILE A 700 -50.50 22.56 -36.85
CA ILE A 700 -50.41 22.06 -38.24
C ILE A 700 -51.80 21.90 -38.89
N SER A 701 -52.86 21.74 -38.10
CA SER A 701 -54.24 21.57 -38.60
C SER A 701 -54.96 22.87 -39.01
N GLY A 702 -54.28 24.03 -39.02
CA GLY A 702 -54.90 25.34 -39.29
C GLY A 702 -54.52 26.03 -40.61
N LEU A 703 -53.65 25.44 -41.44
CA LEU A 703 -53.15 26.07 -42.68
C LEU A 703 -53.47 25.27 -43.97
N SER A 704 -54.37 24.29 -43.91
CA SER A 704 -55.01 23.70 -45.09
C SER A 704 -56.53 23.93 -45.01
N ALA A 705 -56.96 25.14 -45.34
CA ALA A 705 -58.32 25.49 -45.72
C ALA A 705 -58.27 26.39 -46.95
#